data_AF-A0A7J3BR13-F1
#
_entry.id   AF-A0A7J3BR13-F1
#
_cell.length_a   1.000
_cell.length_b   1.000
_cell.length_c   1.000
_cell.angle_alpha   90.00
_cell.angle_beta   90.00
_cell.angle_gamma   90.00
#
_symmetry.space_group_name_H-M   'P 1'
#
loop_
_entity.id
_entity.type
_entity.pdbx_description
1 polymer ?
#
loop_
_entity_poly.entity_id
_entity_poly.type
_entity_poly.pdbx_seq_one_letter_code
_entity_poly.pdbx_strand_id
1 'polypeptide(L)'
;MPELPKIKIQKTKYSFDVKKRYQYVKHYKVQKKSPIELFQETVKKLFEQKKPAAKPTPSYRKTAEKPSGGLNAVVIGVAIFIAIMVILGAWVFLTLPTYETASSKVTASLEKPTITNTLFDGDVITAGDRYVNMNSAIFGLRYNASGLDNYTAMIYTYDKKIYSEVFLLRSDFEDSGDYSNFVSALRTEFEKRGIVLNEITINDLESLPETAVVIVPTGYLPYEILGGGDSSITPDKLAERGIVIIYVGRPFSKVYKDGVVINTPEELKKNIPFDFDERAMLQSQGISLYQPLYTVSGRNWGSSLTHGSVSVVTKGDGAFVFFPQSLSGGWQAKPEDPTKAGYQYAAEDIATVALEMPWASPDGDPKIYNLEPTANSIYLLTNDFKGNEKSVLVWFYGTKKIGDQTIDVVDRKVIRVSKQTNGAIFLPSGNAIVPSSISGQNVRFYISLAEPQAQQLNFNLEIINDSGEIATSAPIPLGRLSTQTEKELDVPLNLPRGEYLVAVVDDAGKRYAATYLSVSSIAIKYLGKGKEQSSYMFSISMDGKPIQLNEVTVSVDNGKYGSHTIRNVIDKVEVNVKDYTGGDALPPGNHSFKFKVGELEDTYYLNIETPQIPFFSNPLFLGAIVLSLIILGVGFVFARKEEATYAIDIPDFPPIAREKITLSSDVILSIFEKVNENYKWKYTPLKLNEIKNGFKDIYYKGRPIYLTDYNAESILQKMKKQGKIVQFLDYYAPKMWEERIKKPIQYLAMMRALRDICINNATPFTGLDESDKADSEIDVMGQKMFVHFYYNGIDLQKLFKKIFENTGEGISIVLFENDLQKAAFKKLLLSPTKAQTIMKLEVESNTVQLLTIEELEKMIKELRAI
;
A
#
# COMPACT_ATOMS: atom_id res chain seq x y z
N MET A 1 -29.08 -86.65 65.02
CA MET A 1 -28.91 -86.05 63.67
C MET A 1 -28.84 -84.54 63.87
N PRO A 2 -27.73 -83.85 63.56
CA PRO A 2 -27.61 -82.43 63.88
C PRO A 2 -27.95 -81.54 62.68
N GLU A 3 -28.78 -80.53 62.98
CA GLU A 3 -29.27 -79.46 62.12
C GLU A 3 -28.28 -78.29 62.03
N LEU A 4 -28.31 -77.57 60.89
CA LEU A 4 -27.76 -76.22 60.75
C LEU A 4 -28.47 -75.26 61.72
N PRO A 5 -27.76 -74.27 62.30
CA PRO A 5 -27.97 -72.91 61.80
C PRO A 5 -26.83 -71.88 61.97
N LYS A 6 -26.92 -70.88 61.08
CA LYS A 6 -26.76 -69.42 61.26
C LYS A 6 -25.39 -68.71 61.13
N ILE A 7 -25.48 -67.69 60.28
CA ILE A 7 -24.57 -66.61 59.90
C ILE A 7 -24.42 -65.55 61.03
N LYS A 8 -23.22 -64.96 61.21
CA LYS A 8 -22.98 -63.48 61.20
C LYS A 8 -21.52 -63.07 61.47
N ILE A 9 -20.92 -62.46 60.44
CA ILE A 9 -19.94 -61.34 60.35
C ILE A 9 -19.16 -60.90 61.62
N GLN A 10 -17.83 -60.88 61.51
CA GLN A 10 -16.96 -59.90 62.18
C GLN A 10 -15.83 -59.40 61.24
N LYS A 11 -15.65 -58.07 61.20
CA LYS A 11 -14.57 -57.35 60.49
C LYS A 11 -13.24 -57.51 61.24
N THR A 12 -12.16 -57.84 60.53
CA THR A 12 -10.79 -57.65 61.06
C THR A 12 -9.98 -56.74 60.13
N LYS A 13 -9.48 -55.66 60.73
CA LYS A 13 -8.73 -54.55 60.13
C LYS A 13 -7.41 -55.02 59.53
N TYR A 14 -7.06 -54.52 58.34
CA TYR A 14 -5.66 -54.37 57.95
C TYR A 14 -5.10 -53.12 58.63
N SER A 15 -4.10 -53.31 59.50
CA SER A 15 -3.31 -52.26 60.12
C SER A 15 -1.93 -52.29 59.47
N PHE A 16 -1.54 -51.21 58.80
CA PHE A 16 -0.16 -51.04 58.34
C PHE A 16 0.69 -50.64 59.54
N ASP A 17 1.55 -51.53 59.98
CA ASP A 17 2.63 -51.17 60.90
C ASP A 17 3.84 -50.81 60.05
N VAL A 18 4.09 -49.51 59.89
CA VAL A 18 5.39 -49.01 59.44
C VAL A 18 5.92 -48.09 60.52
N LYS A 19 6.45 -48.71 61.59
CA LYS A 19 7.50 -48.08 62.39
C LYS A 19 8.72 -47.85 61.49
N LYS A 20 8.87 -46.65 60.95
CA LYS A 20 10.16 -46.18 60.41
C LYS A 20 11.15 -46.10 61.57
N ARG A 21 12.02 -47.11 61.69
CA ARG A 21 13.35 -46.92 62.29
C ARG A 21 14.26 -46.39 61.20
N TYR A 22 14.79 -45.21 61.47
CA TYR A 22 15.81 -44.57 60.67
C TYR A 22 17.16 -45.30 60.80
N GLN A 23 17.96 -45.07 59.76
CA GLN A 23 19.41 -45.25 59.60
C GLN A 23 19.92 -46.61 59.14
N TYR A 24 20.30 -46.63 57.86
CA TYR A 24 21.63 -47.09 57.46
C TYR A 24 22.33 -45.98 56.69
N VAL A 25 23.53 -45.63 57.17
CA VAL A 25 24.50 -44.72 56.55
C VAL A 25 24.82 -45.23 55.14
N LYS A 26 24.57 -44.41 54.11
CA LYS A 26 25.06 -44.69 52.74
C LYS A 26 26.33 -43.91 52.47
N HIS A 27 27.32 -44.59 51.90
CA HIS A 27 28.54 -43.97 51.40
C HIS A 27 28.21 -43.33 50.04
N TYR A 28 28.36 -42.01 49.93
CA TYR A 28 28.12 -41.31 48.68
C TYR A 28 29.42 -41.18 47.88
N LYS A 29 29.36 -41.53 46.60
CA LYS A 29 30.37 -41.14 45.62
C LYS A 29 30.09 -39.71 45.20
N VAL A 30 31.12 -38.87 45.16
CA VAL A 30 31.01 -37.48 44.66
C VAL A 30 30.35 -37.53 43.28
N GLN A 31 29.16 -36.95 43.17
CA GLN A 31 28.45 -36.83 41.92
C GLN A 31 29.30 -35.90 41.05
N LYS A 32 29.97 -36.48 40.06
CA LYS A 32 30.84 -35.72 39.17
C LYS A 32 29.97 -34.72 38.45
N LYS A 33 30.36 -33.45 38.52
CA LYS A 33 29.84 -32.40 37.64
C LYS A 33 29.76 -32.95 36.22
N SER A 34 28.63 -32.75 35.58
CA SER A 34 28.45 -33.31 34.24
C SER A 34 29.53 -32.73 33.30
N PRO A 35 29.93 -33.43 32.23
CA PRO A 35 30.90 -32.89 31.28
C PRO A 35 30.52 -31.48 30.77
N ILE A 36 29.21 -31.19 30.70
CA ILE A 36 28.64 -29.89 30.33
C ILE A 36 28.90 -28.83 31.40
N GLU A 37 28.80 -29.18 32.68
CA GLU A 37 29.08 -28.24 33.78
C GLU A 37 30.58 -27.97 33.92
N LEU A 38 31.43 -28.98 33.74
CA LEU A 38 32.88 -28.81 33.68
C LEU A 38 33.30 -27.94 32.49
N PHE A 39 32.65 -28.12 31.34
CA PHE A 39 32.86 -27.29 30.16
C PHE A 39 32.42 -25.84 30.41
N GLN A 40 31.21 -25.62 30.95
CA GLN A 40 30.70 -24.30 31.30
C GLN A 40 31.60 -23.58 32.31
N GLU A 41 32.09 -24.28 33.33
CA GLU A 41 32.95 -23.69 34.35
C GLU A 41 34.36 -23.38 33.83
N THR A 42 34.86 -24.16 32.87
CA THR A 42 36.14 -23.91 32.19
C THR A 42 36.04 -22.74 31.21
N VAL A 43 34.94 -22.65 30.46
CA VAL A 43 34.62 -21.50 29.60
C VAL A 43 34.46 -20.25 30.43
N LYS A 44 33.71 -20.31 31.55
CA LYS A 44 33.51 -19.16 32.44
C LYS A 44 34.82 -18.64 33.05
N LYS A 45 35.73 -19.54 33.42
CA LYS A 45 37.08 -19.17 33.93
C LYS A 45 38.02 -18.58 32.87
N LEU A 46 37.81 -18.85 31.59
CA LEU A 46 38.56 -18.22 30.49
C LEU A 46 38.14 -16.77 30.24
N PHE A 47 36.90 -16.40 30.62
CA PHE A 47 36.34 -15.06 30.44
C PHE A 47 36.27 -14.21 31.72
N GLU A 48 36.51 -14.78 32.90
CA GLU A 48 36.56 -14.04 34.16
C GLU A 48 37.96 -13.40 34.38
N GLN A 49 38.07 -12.07 34.20
CA GLN A 49 39.26 -11.31 34.60
C GLN A 49 39.50 -11.40 36.12
N LYS A 50 40.63 -11.99 36.52
CA LYS A 50 41.02 -12.16 37.94
C LYS A 50 41.17 -10.80 38.64
N LYS A 51 40.25 -10.49 39.57
CA LYS A 51 40.48 -9.47 40.60
C LYS A 51 41.35 -10.03 41.73
N PRO A 52 42.29 -9.25 42.30
CA PRO A 52 43.15 -9.70 43.39
C PRO A 52 42.35 -9.75 44.70
N ALA A 53 42.28 -10.94 45.31
CA ALA A 53 41.61 -11.14 46.59
C ALA A 53 42.57 -10.90 47.77
N ALA A 54 42.08 -10.15 48.76
CA ALA A 54 42.73 -9.91 50.04
C ALA A 54 42.71 -11.16 50.93
N LYS A 55 43.76 -11.31 51.74
CA LYS A 55 43.96 -12.42 52.69
C LYS A 55 42.94 -12.38 53.84
N PRO A 56 42.52 -13.56 54.33
CA PRO A 56 42.66 -13.81 55.77
C PRO A 56 43.29 -15.16 56.13
N THR A 57 43.65 -15.19 57.40
CA THR A 57 44.57 -15.98 58.23
C THR A 57 44.08 -17.40 58.58
N PRO A 58 44.93 -18.25 59.21
CA PRO A 58 44.95 -19.70 59.04
C PRO A 58 44.12 -20.45 60.08
N SER A 59 43.62 -21.63 59.70
CA SER A 59 43.35 -22.69 60.66
C SER A 59 43.96 -24.01 60.19
N TYR A 60 44.52 -24.70 61.16
CA TYR A 60 45.44 -25.82 61.07
C TYR A 60 44.66 -27.14 60.90
N ARG A 61 44.95 -27.94 59.86
CA ARG A 61 45.42 -29.34 60.02
C ARG A 61 45.56 -30.12 58.70
N LYS A 62 46.78 -30.65 58.57
CA LYS A 62 47.21 -31.92 57.96
C LYS A 62 46.89 -32.18 56.49
N THR A 63 47.87 -31.79 55.68
CA THR A 63 48.44 -32.51 54.54
C THR A 63 48.06 -33.99 54.44
N ALA A 64 47.38 -34.34 53.35
CA ALA A 64 47.53 -35.61 52.66
C ALA A 64 48.16 -35.32 51.29
N GLU A 65 49.16 -36.12 50.93
CA GLU A 65 50.08 -35.94 49.81
C GLU A 65 49.36 -35.92 48.44
N LYS A 66 49.87 -35.06 47.54
CA LYS A 66 49.53 -35.05 46.11
C LYS A 66 50.22 -36.22 45.40
N PRO A 67 49.52 -37.03 44.59
CA PRO A 67 50.15 -37.71 43.47
C PRO A 67 50.32 -36.75 42.28
N SER A 68 51.42 -36.99 41.58
CA SER A 68 52.03 -36.22 40.51
C SER A 68 51.30 -36.27 39.16
N GLY A 69 51.37 -35.13 38.47
CA GLY A 69 51.14 -34.88 37.05
C GLY A 69 51.04 -36.08 36.10
N GLY A 70 49.82 -36.38 35.68
CA GLY A 70 49.54 -36.94 34.35
C GLY A 70 48.65 -35.95 33.61
N LEU A 71 49.05 -35.54 32.40
CA LEU A 71 48.21 -34.71 31.52
C LEU A 71 46.88 -35.45 31.29
N ASN A 72 45.82 -34.93 31.90
CA ASN A 72 44.48 -35.51 31.83
C ASN A 72 44.06 -35.62 30.35
N ALA A 73 43.91 -36.84 29.83
CA ALA A 73 43.45 -37.10 28.47
C ALA A 73 42.12 -36.39 28.15
N VAL A 74 41.33 -36.12 29.18
CA VAL A 74 40.10 -35.30 29.11
C VAL A 74 40.38 -33.87 28.66
N VAL A 75 41.47 -33.25 29.10
CA VAL A 75 41.85 -31.87 28.73
C VAL A 75 42.28 -31.81 27.26
N ILE A 76 43.02 -32.82 26.78
CA ILE A 76 43.42 -32.92 25.37
C ILE A 76 42.20 -33.19 24.48
N GLY A 77 41.29 -34.08 24.89
CA GLY A 77 40.04 -34.35 24.16
C GLY A 77 39.13 -33.12 24.06
N VAL A 78 39.02 -32.33 25.14
CA VAL A 78 38.27 -31.07 25.14
C VAL A 78 38.94 -30.02 24.24
N ALA A 79 40.27 -29.93 24.24
CA ALA A 79 40.99 -29.00 23.37
C ALA A 79 40.81 -29.33 21.88
N ILE A 80 40.84 -30.62 21.50
CA ILE A 80 40.59 -31.05 20.12
C ILE A 80 39.13 -30.78 19.71
N PHE A 81 38.16 -31.04 20.60
CA PHE A 81 36.76 -30.76 20.32
C PHE A 81 36.50 -29.26 20.12
N ILE A 82 37.12 -28.40 20.95
CA ILE A 82 37.05 -26.94 20.78
C ILE A 82 37.69 -26.52 19.45
N ALA A 83 38.85 -27.06 19.09
CA ALA A 83 39.49 -26.76 17.81
C ALA A 83 38.61 -27.16 16.62
N ILE A 84 37.96 -28.32 16.67
CA ILE A 84 37.00 -28.75 15.64
C ILE A 84 35.79 -27.82 15.59
N MET A 85 35.20 -27.44 16.73
CA MET A 85 34.09 -26.49 16.78
C MET A 85 34.46 -25.10 16.26
N VAL A 86 35.69 -24.63 16.50
CA VAL A 86 36.19 -23.36 15.95
C VAL A 86 36.38 -23.46 14.44
N ILE A 87 36.92 -24.57 13.92
CA ILE A 87 37.05 -24.80 12.48
C ILE A 87 35.67 -24.90 11.81
N LEU A 88 34.72 -25.59 12.44
CA LEU A 88 33.34 -25.73 11.95
C LEU A 88 32.60 -24.39 12.00
N GLY A 89 32.81 -23.60 13.06
CA GLY A 89 32.28 -22.24 13.20
C GLY A 89 32.88 -21.27 12.18
N ALA A 90 34.19 -21.35 11.92
CA ALA A 90 34.87 -20.56 10.89
C ALA A 90 34.41 -20.98 9.49
N TRP A 91 34.20 -22.27 9.25
CA TRP A 91 33.68 -22.77 7.98
C TRP A 91 32.23 -22.32 7.75
N VAL A 92 31.37 -22.34 8.78
CA VAL A 92 30.01 -21.78 8.72
C VAL A 92 30.04 -20.27 8.50
N PHE A 93 30.93 -19.54 9.18
CA PHE A 93 31.09 -18.11 9.02
C PHE A 93 31.57 -17.72 7.61
N LEU A 94 32.44 -18.53 7.00
CA LEU A 94 32.95 -18.33 5.64
C LEU A 94 31.99 -18.81 4.53
N THR A 95 31.01 -19.66 4.85
CA THR A 95 30.05 -20.22 3.88
C THR A 95 28.66 -19.61 3.96
N LEU A 96 28.34 -18.90 5.05
CA LEU A 96 27.19 -18.01 5.09
C LEU A 96 27.45 -16.87 4.10
N PRO A 97 26.53 -16.61 3.14
CA PRO A 97 26.64 -15.44 2.29
C PRO A 97 26.73 -14.22 3.21
N THR A 98 27.82 -13.48 3.11
CA THR A 98 27.99 -12.21 3.80
C THR A 98 26.83 -11.32 3.36
N TYR A 99 25.79 -11.23 4.18
CA TYR A 99 24.86 -10.12 4.10
C TYR A 99 25.72 -8.89 4.28
N GLU A 100 25.91 -8.13 3.19
CA GLU A 100 26.50 -6.81 3.24
C GLU A 100 25.74 -6.06 4.33
N THR A 101 26.37 -5.92 5.49
CA THR A 101 25.89 -5.03 6.53
C THR A 101 26.03 -3.67 5.91
N ALA A 102 24.89 -3.10 5.51
CA ALA A 102 24.78 -1.80 4.87
C ALA A 102 25.78 -0.86 5.53
N SER A 103 26.86 -0.55 4.81
CA SER A 103 27.85 0.42 5.27
C SER A 103 27.06 1.65 5.67
N SER A 104 27.33 2.21 6.84
CA SER A 104 26.81 3.49 7.28
C SER A 104 27.04 4.51 6.16
N LYS A 105 26.02 4.71 5.31
CA LYS A 105 26.09 5.65 4.21
C LYS A 105 26.26 7.00 4.87
N VAL A 106 27.42 7.59 4.65
CA VAL A 106 27.63 9.03 4.69
C VAL A 106 26.38 9.65 4.09
N THR A 107 25.68 10.48 4.86
CA THR A 107 24.53 11.28 4.42
C THR A 107 25.05 12.23 3.35
N ALA A 108 25.16 11.72 2.12
CA ALA A 108 25.21 12.54 0.94
C ALA A 108 23.98 13.44 1.03
N SER A 109 24.22 14.75 1.06
CA SER A 109 23.20 15.78 0.91
C SER A 109 22.17 15.30 -0.10
N LEU A 110 20.98 14.93 0.36
CA LEU A 110 19.93 14.46 -0.52
C LEU A 110 19.55 15.61 -1.44
N GLU A 111 19.96 15.47 -2.69
CA GLU A 111 19.61 16.41 -3.75
C GLU A 111 18.09 16.44 -3.85
N LYS A 112 17.49 17.61 -3.64
CA LYS A 112 16.04 17.77 -3.72
C LYS A 112 15.59 17.43 -5.15
N PRO A 113 14.53 16.63 -5.34
CA PRO A 113 14.04 16.34 -6.67
C PRO A 113 13.61 17.64 -7.36
N THR A 114 13.92 17.75 -8.65
CA THR A 114 13.53 18.91 -9.46
C THR A 114 12.89 18.46 -10.76
N ILE A 115 11.89 19.21 -11.23
CA ILE A 115 11.30 19.07 -12.56
C ILE A 115 11.23 20.45 -13.21
N THR A 116 11.48 20.51 -14.51
CA THR A 116 11.26 21.69 -15.34
C THR A 116 10.65 21.22 -16.64
N ASN A 117 9.44 21.70 -16.95
CA ASN A 117 8.73 21.34 -18.18
C ASN A 117 8.43 22.58 -19.00
N THR A 118 8.58 22.46 -20.30
CA THR A 118 8.20 23.49 -21.27
C THR A 118 7.46 22.81 -22.41
N LEU A 119 6.19 23.17 -22.60
CA LEU A 119 5.46 22.77 -23.79
C LEU A 119 5.92 23.64 -24.96
N PHE A 120 6.13 23.03 -26.11
CA PHE A 120 6.48 23.71 -27.36
C PHE A 120 5.75 23.00 -28.50
N ASP A 121 5.34 23.74 -29.52
CA ASP A 121 4.60 23.18 -30.66
C ASP A 121 3.24 22.58 -30.22
N GLY A 122 2.22 22.70 -31.07
CA GLY A 122 0.86 22.35 -30.67
C GLY A 122 -0.07 22.34 -31.86
N ASP A 123 -0.64 21.18 -32.15
CA ASP A 123 -1.51 20.96 -33.31
C ASP A 123 -2.64 20.00 -32.97
N VAL A 124 -3.72 20.06 -33.74
CA VAL A 124 -4.80 19.07 -33.71
C VAL A 124 -4.72 18.27 -35.00
N ILE A 125 -4.35 17.01 -34.87
CA ILE A 125 -4.16 16.08 -35.98
C ILE A 125 -5.34 15.15 -36.11
N THR A 126 -5.54 14.57 -37.28
CA THR A 126 -6.61 13.59 -37.49
C THR A 126 -6.32 12.30 -36.73
N ALA A 127 -7.37 11.61 -36.30
CA ALA A 127 -7.29 10.33 -35.60
C ALA A 127 -8.33 9.35 -36.17
N GLY A 128 -7.88 8.14 -36.49
CA GLY A 128 -8.71 6.99 -36.82
C GLY A 128 -9.15 6.92 -38.28
N ASP A 129 -10.34 6.34 -38.47
CA ASP A 129 -10.93 6.07 -39.78
C ASP A 129 -11.73 7.30 -40.29
N ARG A 130 -11.79 7.46 -41.62
CA ARG A 130 -12.44 8.54 -42.37
C ARG A 130 -13.92 8.75 -42.02
N TYR A 131 -14.57 7.75 -41.43
CA TYR A 131 -15.99 7.80 -41.09
C TYR A 131 -16.28 8.34 -39.68
N VAL A 132 -15.28 8.36 -38.79
CA VAL A 132 -15.50 8.72 -37.37
C VAL A 132 -15.19 10.20 -37.11
N ASN A 133 -14.40 10.84 -37.98
CA ASN A 133 -13.96 12.24 -37.88
C ASN A 133 -13.51 12.62 -36.45
N MET A 134 -12.61 11.81 -35.91
CA MET A 134 -11.92 12.10 -34.65
C MET A 134 -10.61 12.81 -34.95
N ASN A 135 -10.16 13.56 -33.96
CA ASN A 135 -8.87 14.21 -33.93
C ASN A 135 -8.16 13.87 -32.62
N SER A 136 -6.86 14.08 -32.57
CA SER A 136 -6.07 14.06 -31.34
C SER A 136 -5.20 15.31 -31.30
N ALA A 137 -4.88 15.80 -30.11
CA ALA A 137 -3.95 16.89 -29.94
C ALA A 137 -2.55 16.33 -29.79
N ILE A 138 -1.59 16.95 -30.46
CA ILE A 138 -0.16 16.67 -30.32
C ILE A 138 0.57 17.94 -29.89
N PHE A 139 1.50 17.80 -28.97
CA PHE A 139 2.35 18.90 -28.53
C PHE A 139 3.72 18.36 -28.08
N GLY A 140 4.75 19.16 -28.29
CA GLY A 140 6.09 18.86 -27.83
C GLY A 140 6.27 19.23 -26.37
N LEU A 141 7.06 18.43 -25.66
CA LEU A 141 7.47 18.65 -24.28
C LEU A 141 9.00 18.60 -24.21
N ARG A 142 9.63 19.70 -23.78
CA ARG A 142 11.00 19.66 -23.26
C ARG A 142 10.93 19.55 -21.77
N TYR A 143 11.55 18.52 -21.22
CA TYR A 143 11.56 18.33 -19.79
C TYR A 143 12.95 18.01 -19.27
N ASN A 144 13.21 18.43 -18.04
CA ASN A 144 14.39 18.06 -17.28
C ASN A 144 13.93 17.67 -15.88
N ALA A 145 14.13 16.41 -15.53
CA ALA A 145 13.79 15.86 -14.23
C ALA A 145 15.04 15.21 -13.62
N SER A 146 15.26 15.42 -12.33
CA SER A 146 16.38 14.83 -11.60
C SER A 146 15.97 14.39 -10.20
N GLY A 147 16.62 13.33 -9.70
CA GLY A 147 16.40 12.84 -8.35
C GLY A 147 15.04 12.18 -8.11
N LEU A 148 14.28 11.82 -9.15
CA LEU A 148 13.00 11.13 -9.06
C LEU A 148 13.15 9.61 -9.26
N ASP A 149 12.28 8.83 -8.61
CA ASP A 149 12.14 7.38 -8.85
C ASP A 149 11.08 7.09 -9.92
N ASN A 150 10.01 7.90 -9.98
CA ASN A 150 9.00 7.84 -11.03
C ASN A 150 8.67 9.25 -11.51
N TYR A 151 8.39 9.37 -12.80
CA TYR A 151 7.95 10.62 -13.42
C TYR A 151 6.85 10.34 -14.44
N THR A 152 5.71 11.01 -14.31
CA THR A 152 4.51 10.71 -15.09
C THR A 152 3.87 12.01 -15.59
N ALA A 153 3.39 12.00 -16.83
CA ALA A 153 2.56 13.07 -17.39
C ALA A 153 1.13 12.56 -17.60
N MET A 154 0.14 13.25 -17.04
CA MET A 154 -1.28 12.98 -17.21
C MET A 154 -1.91 14.10 -18.03
N ILE A 155 -2.52 13.73 -19.15
CA ILE A 155 -2.98 14.68 -20.15
C ILE A 155 -4.50 14.64 -20.23
N TYR A 156 -5.13 15.76 -19.94
CA TYR A 156 -6.58 15.97 -19.96
C TYR A 156 -6.96 16.90 -21.12
N THR A 157 -8.07 16.62 -21.78
CA THR A 157 -8.65 17.49 -22.80
C THR A 157 -9.95 18.10 -22.30
N TYR A 158 -10.19 19.34 -22.71
CA TYR A 158 -11.41 20.07 -22.40
C TYR A 158 -11.94 20.74 -23.67
N ASP A 159 -13.24 20.58 -23.94
CA ASP A 159 -13.97 21.37 -24.93
C ASP A 159 -13.78 22.88 -24.68
N LYS A 160 -13.93 23.26 -23.42
CA LYS A 160 -13.92 24.64 -22.96
C LYS A 160 -12.51 25.20 -22.83
N LYS A 161 -12.39 26.53 -22.94
CA LYS A 161 -11.13 27.23 -22.68
C LYS A 161 -10.76 27.07 -21.20
N ILE A 162 -9.56 26.57 -20.94
CA ILE A 162 -9.04 26.38 -19.59
C ILE A 162 -8.46 27.71 -19.10
N TYR A 163 -8.81 28.05 -17.86
CA TYR A 163 -8.41 29.28 -17.19
C TYR A 163 -6.88 29.33 -17.03
N SER A 164 -6.27 30.43 -17.46
CA SER A 164 -4.82 30.67 -17.37
C SER A 164 -4.45 31.85 -16.48
N GLU A 165 -5.41 32.72 -16.18
CA GLU A 165 -5.19 33.91 -15.36
C GLU A 165 -6.04 33.86 -14.10
N VAL A 166 -5.40 34.17 -12.97
CA VAL A 166 -6.05 34.24 -11.66
C VAL A 166 -5.93 35.65 -11.14
N PHE A 167 -7.07 36.20 -10.76
CA PHE A 167 -7.21 37.53 -10.20
C PHE A 167 -7.66 37.43 -8.75
N LEU A 168 -7.19 38.36 -7.93
CA LEU A 168 -7.61 38.55 -6.56
C LEU A 168 -8.40 39.85 -6.48
N LEU A 169 -9.66 39.79 -6.05
CA LEU A 169 -10.44 40.99 -5.81
C LEU A 169 -9.96 41.68 -4.54
N ARG A 170 -9.43 42.89 -4.70
CA ARG A 170 -9.08 43.77 -3.60
C ARG A 170 -10.35 44.39 -3.04
N SER A 171 -10.74 43.97 -1.83
CA SER A 171 -11.77 44.64 -1.05
C SER A 171 -11.26 44.92 0.36
N ASP A 172 -11.92 45.86 1.03
CA ASP A 172 -11.75 46.02 2.46
C ASP A 172 -12.28 44.75 3.16
N PHE A 173 -11.49 44.24 4.09
CA PHE A 173 -11.71 42.98 4.78
C PHE A 173 -12.01 43.26 6.27
N GLU A 174 -13.04 42.62 6.82
CA GLU A 174 -13.50 42.88 8.19
C GLU A 174 -12.49 42.45 9.26
N ASP A 175 -11.61 41.47 8.96
CA ASP A 175 -10.57 40.94 9.86
C ASP A 175 -9.14 41.21 9.33
N SER A 176 -8.74 42.48 9.28
CA SER A 176 -7.53 42.96 8.57
C SER A 176 -6.16 42.41 9.00
N GLY A 177 -6.05 41.67 10.11
CA GLY A 177 -4.76 41.29 10.71
C GLY A 177 -3.87 40.41 9.81
N ASP A 178 -4.46 39.47 9.08
CA ASP A 178 -3.71 38.45 8.33
C ASP A 178 -3.90 38.50 6.81
N TYR A 179 -4.68 39.45 6.28
CA TYR A 179 -4.99 39.52 4.84
C TYR A 179 -3.73 39.70 3.99
N SER A 180 -2.82 40.62 4.36
CA SER A 180 -1.58 40.83 3.59
C SER A 180 -0.67 39.58 3.58
N ASN A 181 -0.64 38.84 4.70
CA ASN A 181 0.09 37.58 4.80
C ASN A 181 -0.54 36.49 3.94
N PHE A 182 -1.89 36.39 3.95
CA PHE A 182 -2.65 35.51 3.07
C PHE A 182 -2.35 35.79 1.59
N VAL A 183 -2.42 37.05 1.15
CA VAL A 183 -2.16 37.43 -0.25
C VAL A 183 -0.73 37.06 -0.66
N SER A 184 0.25 37.30 0.21
CA SER A 184 1.65 36.94 -0.03
C SER A 184 1.85 35.42 -0.15
N ALA A 185 1.18 34.65 0.73
CA ALA A 185 1.19 33.19 0.67
C ALA A 185 0.49 32.66 -0.60
N LEU A 186 -0.67 33.21 -0.96
CA LEU A 186 -1.43 32.82 -2.15
C LEU A 186 -0.64 33.13 -3.43
N ARG A 187 0.00 34.30 -3.49
CA ARG A 187 0.92 34.67 -4.58
C ARG A 187 2.05 33.65 -4.70
N THR A 188 2.67 33.29 -3.57
CA THR A 188 3.73 32.26 -3.53
C THR A 188 3.23 30.91 -4.04
N GLU A 189 2.02 30.49 -3.68
CA GLU A 189 1.43 29.22 -4.13
C GLU A 189 1.14 29.18 -5.65
N PHE A 190 0.69 30.29 -6.23
CA PHE A 190 0.52 30.39 -7.69
C PHE A 190 1.87 30.52 -8.42
N GLU A 191 2.81 31.29 -7.89
CA GLU A 191 4.16 31.47 -8.47
C GLU A 191 4.94 30.15 -8.52
N LYS A 192 4.86 29.32 -7.46
CA LYS A 192 5.41 27.96 -7.43
C LYS A 192 4.93 27.10 -8.62
N ARG A 193 3.77 27.44 -9.19
CA ARG A 193 3.11 26.71 -10.26
C ARG A 193 3.07 27.51 -11.57
N GLY A 194 3.84 28.60 -11.66
CA GLY A 194 4.00 29.43 -12.85
C GLY A 194 2.76 30.25 -13.24
N ILE A 195 1.86 30.51 -12.29
CA ILE A 195 0.65 31.33 -12.52
C ILE A 195 0.83 32.69 -11.85
N VAL A 196 0.50 33.74 -12.59
CA VAL A 196 0.56 35.12 -12.08
C VAL A 196 -0.75 35.43 -11.38
N LEU A 197 -0.66 35.85 -10.12
CA LEU A 197 -1.79 36.38 -9.35
C LEU A 197 -1.83 37.92 -9.46
N ASN A 198 -2.83 38.44 -10.16
CA ASN A 198 -3.05 39.87 -10.33
C ASN A 198 -4.12 40.38 -9.35
N GLU A 199 -3.94 41.57 -8.79
CA GLU A 199 -4.97 42.20 -7.96
C GLU A 199 -5.84 43.13 -8.80
N ILE A 200 -7.16 43.08 -8.59
CA ILE A 200 -8.15 43.88 -9.31
C ILE A 200 -9.13 44.55 -8.36
N THR A 201 -9.74 45.64 -8.81
CA THR A 201 -10.86 46.30 -8.12
C THR A 201 -12.20 45.78 -8.62
N ILE A 202 -13.28 46.16 -7.93
CA ILE A 202 -14.64 45.78 -8.33
C ILE A 202 -15.01 46.26 -9.74
N ASN A 203 -14.54 47.45 -10.13
CA ASN A 203 -14.81 48.03 -11.45
C ASN A 203 -14.12 47.24 -12.57
N ASP A 204 -12.98 46.64 -12.28
CA ASP A 204 -12.20 45.89 -13.27
C ASP A 204 -12.91 44.59 -13.67
N LEU A 205 -13.82 44.04 -12.83
CA LEU A 205 -14.62 42.84 -13.13
C LEU A 205 -15.43 42.97 -14.43
N GLU A 206 -15.86 44.18 -14.79
CA GLU A 206 -16.59 44.42 -16.04
C GLU A 206 -15.68 44.20 -17.26
N SER A 207 -14.38 44.46 -17.12
CA SER A 207 -13.40 44.42 -18.21
C SER A 207 -12.59 43.13 -18.32
N LEU A 208 -12.78 42.18 -17.39
CA LEU A 208 -12.00 40.95 -17.36
C LEU A 208 -12.17 40.11 -18.64
N PRO A 209 -11.12 39.41 -19.07
CA PRO A 209 -11.23 38.47 -20.18
C PRO A 209 -12.19 37.34 -19.83
N GLU A 210 -12.81 36.76 -20.87
CA GLU A 210 -13.54 35.49 -20.73
C GLU A 210 -12.57 34.44 -20.17
N THR A 211 -13.06 33.55 -19.30
CA THR A 211 -12.26 32.52 -18.61
C THR A 211 -11.24 33.05 -17.60
N ALA A 212 -11.55 34.16 -16.93
CA ALA A 212 -10.83 34.61 -15.74
C ALA A 212 -11.31 33.86 -14.49
N VAL A 213 -10.39 33.48 -13.59
CA VAL A 213 -10.72 33.06 -12.22
C VAL A 213 -10.51 34.26 -11.30
N VAL A 214 -11.53 34.63 -10.53
CA VAL A 214 -11.47 35.72 -9.55
C VAL A 214 -11.68 35.16 -8.16
N ILE A 215 -10.68 35.33 -7.30
CA ILE A 215 -10.75 34.98 -5.88
C ILE A 215 -11.31 36.19 -5.13
N VAL A 216 -12.36 35.97 -4.35
CA VAL A 216 -13.08 36.99 -3.57
C VAL A 216 -13.04 36.59 -2.10
N PRO A 217 -11.95 36.89 -1.38
CA PRO A 217 -11.76 36.45 0.00
C PRO A 217 -12.15 37.54 0.98
N THR A 218 -13.38 38.02 0.86
CA THR A 218 -13.85 39.25 1.50
C THR A 218 -14.61 38.99 2.81
N GLY A 219 -14.92 37.73 3.11
CA GLY A 219 -15.76 37.33 4.25
C GLY A 219 -17.24 37.59 4.02
N TYR A 220 -17.59 38.77 3.49
CA TYR A 220 -18.92 39.13 3.01
C TYR A 220 -18.84 39.60 1.56
N LEU A 221 -19.72 39.10 0.69
CA LEU A 221 -19.70 39.46 -0.73
C LEU A 221 -19.91 40.97 -0.91
N PRO A 222 -19.11 41.65 -1.76
CA PRO A 222 -19.36 43.03 -2.14
C PRO A 222 -20.74 43.24 -2.75
N TYR A 223 -21.40 44.32 -2.33
CA TYR A 223 -22.76 44.68 -2.73
C TYR A 223 -22.94 44.79 -4.25
N GLU A 224 -21.92 45.28 -4.94
CA GLU A 224 -21.88 45.52 -6.38
C GLU A 224 -21.92 44.21 -7.20
N ILE A 225 -21.40 43.09 -6.66
CA ILE A 225 -21.40 41.79 -7.36
C ILE A 225 -22.83 41.24 -7.50
N LEU A 226 -23.73 41.62 -6.59
CA LEU A 226 -25.15 41.23 -6.63
C LEU A 226 -26.00 42.16 -7.51
N GLY A 227 -25.39 43.11 -8.23
CA GLY A 227 -26.11 44.14 -9.00
C GLY A 227 -26.68 45.25 -8.12
N GLY A 228 -26.09 45.47 -6.94
CA GLY A 228 -26.44 46.57 -6.07
C GLY A 228 -25.93 47.93 -6.58
N GLY A 229 -26.72 48.99 -6.37
CA GLY A 229 -26.37 50.35 -6.80
C GLY A 229 -26.51 50.52 -8.30
N ASP A 230 -25.57 51.23 -8.92
CA ASP A 230 -25.50 51.41 -10.38
C ASP A 230 -24.66 50.31 -11.08
N SER A 231 -24.26 49.26 -10.36
CA SER A 231 -23.43 48.17 -10.89
C SER A 231 -24.17 47.35 -11.94
N SER A 232 -23.55 47.17 -13.09
CA SER A 232 -24.08 46.28 -14.13
C SER A 232 -23.74 44.80 -13.88
N ILE A 233 -22.89 44.52 -12.89
CA ILE A 233 -22.35 43.20 -12.56
C ILE A 233 -23.41 42.38 -11.82
N THR A 234 -23.65 41.16 -12.28
CA THR A 234 -24.47 40.17 -11.57
C THR A 234 -23.81 38.79 -11.64
N PRO A 235 -24.14 37.85 -10.72
CA PRO A 235 -23.59 36.50 -10.78
C PRO A 235 -23.89 35.81 -12.11
N ASP A 236 -25.10 35.99 -12.64
CA ASP A 236 -25.50 35.46 -13.95
C ASP A 236 -24.64 36.01 -15.09
N LYS A 237 -24.44 37.33 -15.16
CA LYS A 237 -23.63 37.95 -16.22
C LYS A 237 -22.16 37.53 -16.15
N LEU A 238 -21.61 37.40 -14.94
CA LEU A 238 -20.24 36.93 -14.75
C LEU A 238 -20.09 35.50 -15.25
N ALA A 239 -20.99 34.59 -14.85
CA ALA A 239 -20.93 33.20 -15.28
C ALA A 239 -21.21 33.01 -16.77
N GLU A 240 -22.13 33.78 -17.35
CA GLU A 240 -22.41 33.77 -18.80
C GLU A 240 -21.21 34.24 -19.65
N ARG A 241 -20.37 35.12 -19.11
CA ARG A 241 -19.07 35.50 -19.71
C ARG A 241 -17.96 34.46 -19.49
N GLY A 242 -18.26 33.34 -18.84
CA GLY A 242 -17.27 32.33 -18.51
C GLY A 242 -16.33 32.72 -17.36
N ILE A 243 -16.69 33.69 -16.51
CA ILE A 243 -15.88 34.06 -15.33
C ILE A 243 -16.18 33.09 -14.20
N VAL A 244 -15.14 32.67 -13.49
CA VAL A 244 -15.25 31.84 -12.29
C VAL A 244 -14.97 32.69 -11.06
N ILE A 245 -15.90 32.71 -10.11
CA ILE A 245 -15.74 33.39 -8.83
C ILE A 245 -15.45 32.35 -7.75
N ILE A 246 -14.28 32.41 -7.13
CA ILE A 246 -13.96 31.65 -5.91
C ILE A 246 -14.23 32.55 -4.71
N TYR A 247 -15.38 32.39 -4.09
CA TYR A 247 -15.80 33.16 -2.94
C TYR A 247 -15.43 32.46 -1.62
N VAL A 248 -14.78 33.20 -0.72
CA VAL A 248 -14.40 32.74 0.61
C VAL A 248 -15.08 33.65 1.63
N GLY A 249 -16.16 33.16 2.23
CA GLY A 249 -16.93 33.97 3.16
C GLY A 249 -18.18 33.31 3.70
N ARG A 250 -19.17 34.15 4.03
CA ARG A 250 -20.44 33.79 4.67
C ARG A 250 -21.61 33.85 3.67
N PRO A 251 -22.78 33.28 4.01
CA PRO A 251 -23.97 33.36 3.18
C PRO A 251 -24.37 34.82 2.86
N PHE A 252 -25.04 35.02 1.72
CA PHE A 252 -25.40 36.35 1.22
C PHE A 252 -26.61 36.98 1.94
N SER A 253 -26.83 36.63 3.22
CA SER A 253 -27.79 37.30 4.10
C SER A 253 -27.32 38.72 4.49
N LYS A 254 -26.00 38.93 4.44
CA LYS A 254 -25.32 40.22 4.60
C LYS A 254 -24.33 40.42 3.46
N VAL A 255 -24.04 41.68 3.17
CA VAL A 255 -23.12 42.12 2.11
C VAL A 255 -22.23 43.25 2.62
N TYR A 256 -21.08 43.40 1.99
CA TYR A 256 -20.16 44.49 2.27
C TYR A 256 -20.45 45.68 1.34
N LYS A 257 -20.63 46.87 1.92
CA LYS A 257 -20.91 48.10 1.17
C LYS A 257 -20.23 49.30 1.85
N ASP A 258 -19.46 50.08 1.11
CA ASP A 258 -18.88 51.36 1.58
C ASP A 258 -18.17 51.29 2.94
N GLY A 259 -17.40 50.22 3.19
CA GLY A 259 -16.66 50.06 4.44
C GLY A 259 -17.42 49.32 5.55
N VAL A 260 -18.72 49.01 5.36
CA VAL A 260 -19.60 48.46 6.40
C VAL A 260 -20.37 47.23 5.94
N VAL A 261 -20.65 46.32 6.89
CA VAL A 261 -21.50 45.15 6.65
C VAL A 261 -22.96 45.52 6.89
N ILE A 262 -23.80 45.34 5.87
CA ILE A 262 -25.24 45.60 5.93
C ILE A 262 -26.04 44.33 5.62
N ASN A 263 -27.30 44.28 6.05
CA ASN A 263 -28.21 43.23 5.60
C ASN A 263 -28.47 43.39 4.10
N THR A 264 -28.49 42.27 3.37
CA THR A 264 -28.76 42.28 1.93
C THR A 264 -30.17 42.83 1.68
N PRO A 265 -30.35 43.87 0.86
CA PRO A 265 -31.67 44.40 0.54
C PRO A 265 -32.60 43.33 -0.06
N GLU A 266 -33.89 43.34 0.30
CA GLU A 266 -34.86 42.34 -0.13
C GLU A 266 -35.02 42.26 -1.66
N GLU A 267 -34.82 43.39 -2.36
CA GLU A 267 -34.83 43.45 -3.82
C GLU A 267 -33.70 42.61 -4.44
N LEU A 268 -32.50 42.67 -3.85
CA LEU A 268 -31.37 41.87 -4.30
C LEU A 268 -31.52 40.41 -3.91
N LYS A 269 -31.98 40.12 -2.69
CA LYS A 269 -32.19 38.73 -2.21
C LYS A 269 -33.04 37.90 -3.17
N LYS A 270 -34.09 38.49 -3.75
CA LYS A 270 -34.97 37.81 -4.71
C LYS A 270 -34.21 37.36 -5.97
N ASN A 271 -33.19 38.11 -6.38
CA ASN A 271 -32.43 37.91 -7.60
C ASN A 271 -31.14 37.11 -7.40
N ILE A 272 -30.77 36.73 -6.16
CA ILE A 272 -29.60 35.89 -5.90
C ILE A 272 -29.88 34.48 -6.45
N PRO A 273 -29.10 33.95 -7.41
CA PRO A 273 -29.39 32.64 -7.99
C PRO A 273 -28.99 31.46 -7.09
N PHE A 274 -28.67 31.70 -5.82
CA PHE A 274 -28.10 30.73 -4.89
C PHE A 274 -28.98 30.54 -3.66
N ASP A 275 -29.20 29.28 -3.30
CA ASP A 275 -29.84 28.85 -2.06
C ASP A 275 -28.78 28.30 -1.10
N PHE A 276 -28.73 28.88 0.10
CA PHE A 276 -27.75 28.53 1.14
C PHE A 276 -28.40 27.61 2.19
N ASP A 277 -27.76 26.49 2.50
CA ASP A 277 -28.16 25.60 3.60
C ASP A 277 -27.11 25.59 4.71
N GLU A 278 -27.42 26.28 5.81
CA GLU A 278 -26.57 26.40 7.01
C GLU A 278 -26.73 25.21 7.98
N ARG A 279 -27.60 24.22 7.67
CA ARG A 279 -27.82 23.05 8.53
C ARG A 279 -26.88 21.89 8.22
N ALA A 280 -26.11 21.99 7.14
CA ALA A 280 -25.23 20.93 6.69
C ALA A 280 -24.01 20.79 7.61
N MET A 281 -23.89 19.66 8.33
CA MET A 281 -22.64 19.28 8.98
C MET A 281 -21.70 18.70 7.92
N LEU A 282 -20.79 19.51 7.40
CA LEU A 282 -19.84 19.09 6.38
C LEU A 282 -18.47 18.78 7.00
N GLN A 283 -17.75 17.84 6.40
CA GLN A 283 -16.34 17.61 6.68
C GLN A 283 -15.53 17.82 5.40
N SER A 284 -14.48 18.61 5.49
CA SER A 284 -13.58 18.86 4.37
C SER A 284 -12.65 17.66 4.15
N GLN A 285 -12.42 17.29 2.88
CA GLN A 285 -11.57 16.17 2.47
C GLN A 285 -10.46 16.65 1.54
N GLY A 286 -9.20 16.35 1.87
CA GLY A 286 -8.05 16.76 1.05
C GLY A 286 -7.70 18.25 1.13
N ILE A 287 -8.44 19.03 1.93
CA ILE A 287 -8.15 20.43 2.25
C ILE A 287 -8.19 20.64 3.77
N SER A 288 -7.61 21.74 4.24
CA SER A 288 -7.46 22.10 5.64
C SER A 288 -8.61 22.96 6.21
N LEU A 289 -9.69 23.15 5.46
CA LEU A 289 -10.83 23.96 5.88
C LEU A 289 -11.57 23.35 7.09
N TYR A 290 -11.60 24.10 8.19
CA TYR A 290 -12.24 23.78 9.47
C TYR A 290 -13.66 24.38 9.57
N GLN A 291 -14.58 23.61 10.16
CA GLN A 291 -15.97 24.02 10.44
C GLN A 291 -16.65 24.78 9.29
N PRO A 292 -16.82 24.14 8.12
CA PRO A 292 -17.64 24.69 7.05
C PRO A 292 -19.06 25.02 7.55
N LEU A 293 -19.54 26.22 7.25
CA LEU A 293 -20.77 26.79 7.83
C LEU A 293 -22.03 26.55 7.00
N TYR A 294 -21.90 26.25 5.71
CA TYR A 294 -23.03 26.13 4.79
C TYR A 294 -22.68 25.31 3.54
N THR A 295 -23.72 24.87 2.82
CA THR A 295 -23.61 24.48 1.40
C THR A 295 -24.38 25.47 0.52
N VAL A 296 -24.04 25.50 -0.76
CA VAL A 296 -24.73 26.31 -1.76
C VAL A 296 -25.24 25.44 -2.89
N SER A 297 -26.49 25.65 -3.28
CA SER A 297 -27.06 25.14 -4.52
C SER A 297 -27.56 26.30 -5.38
N GLY A 298 -27.52 26.16 -6.70
CA GLY A 298 -27.95 27.20 -7.61
C GLY A 298 -29.30 26.92 -8.25
N ARG A 299 -30.16 27.94 -8.32
CA ARG A 299 -31.48 27.88 -8.96
C ARG A 299 -31.30 27.96 -10.47
N ASN A 300 -31.56 26.85 -11.16
CA ASN A 300 -31.28 26.67 -12.61
C ASN A 300 -29.78 26.68 -12.97
N TRP A 301 -28.90 26.37 -12.00
CA TRP A 301 -27.48 26.19 -12.22
C TRP A 301 -27.09 24.75 -11.86
N GLY A 302 -26.05 24.21 -12.50
CA GLY A 302 -25.48 22.92 -12.10
C GLY A 302 -24.83 23.07 -10.73
N SER A 303 -25.12 22.17 -9.78
CA SER A 303 -24.56 22.23 -8.42
C SER A 303 -23.85 20.94 -8.09
N SER A 304 -22.64 21.03 -7.55
CA SER A 304 -21.85 19.90 -7.06
C SER A 304 -21.07 20.29 -5.81
N LEU A 305 -20.53 19.30 -5.12
CA LEU A 305 -19.67 19.48 -3.95
C LEU A 305 -18.31 18.88 -4.27
N THR A 306 -17.24 19.62 -3.97
CA THR A 306 -15.86 19.15 -4.07
C THR A 306 -15.19 19.23 -2.70
N HIS A 307 -14.18 18.40 -2.47
CA HIS A 307 -13.47 18.29 -1.18
C HIS A 307 -14.41 18.15 0.04
N GLY A 308 -15.58 17.51 -0.13
CA GLY A 308 -16.57 17.28 0.94
C GLY A 308 -17.29 18.51 1.50
N SER A 309 -16.84 19.74 1.23
CA SER A 309 -17.41 20.96 1.82
C SER A 309 -17.46 22.19 0.90
N VAL A 310 -16.69 22.22 -0.19
CA VAL A 310 -16.64 23.35 -1.13
C VAL A 310 -17.75 23.20 -2.17
N SER A 311 -18.70 24.12 -2.20
CA SER A 311 -19.83 24.06 -3.14
C SER A 311 -19.44 24.68 -4.49
N VAL A 312 -19.74 23.99 -5.59
CA VAL A 312 -19.45 24.46 -6.95
C VAL A 312 -20.76 24.60 -7.70
N VAL A 313 -21.07 25.82 -8.14
CA VAL A 313 -22.30 26.16 -8.83
C VAL A 313 -21.96 26.69 -10.22
N THR A 314 -22.39 26.01 -11.28
CA THR A 314 -21.95 26.24 -12.67
C THR A 314 -23.09 26.73 -13.56
N LYS A 315 -22.79 27.67 -14.47
CA LYS A 315 -23.72 28.12 -15.51
C LYS A 315 -22.95 28.50 -16.76
N GLY A 316 -23.29 27.88 -17.88
CA GLY A 316 -22.54 28.05 -19.13
C GLY A 316 -21.10 27.61 -18.93
N ASP A 317 -20.16 28.49 -19.23
CA ASP A 317 -18.74 28.24 -19.03
C ASP A 317 -18.20 28.72 -17.68
N GLY A 318 -18.92 29.59 -16.98
CA GLY A 318 -18.51 30.14 -15.70
C GLY A 318 -19.05 29.38 -14.49
N ALA A 319 -18.57 29.78 -13.31
CA ALA A 319 -18.94 29.13 -12.05
C ALA A 319 -18.79 30.05 -10.84
N PHE A 320 -19.48 29.70 -9.76
CA PHE A 320 -19.22 30.20 -8.42
C PHE A 320 -18.79 29.03 -7.54
N VAL A 321 -17.63 29.16 -6.91
CA VAL A 321 -17.04 28.19 -5.99
C VAL A 321 -17.06 28.81 -4.61
N PHE A 322 -17.72 28.15 -3.67
CA PHE A 322 -17.94 28.67 -2.33
C PHE A 322 -17.12 27.88 -1.33
N PHE A 323 -16.15 28.55 -0.72
CA PHE A 323 -15.57 28.12 0.54
C PHE A 323 -16.47 28.59 1.68
N PRO A 324 -17.12 27.68 2.43
CA PRO A 324 -18.17 28.05 3.37
C PRO A 324 -17.63 28.55 4.72
N GLN A 325 -16.67 29.48 4.69
CA GLN A 325 -16.06 30.10 5.85
C GLN A 325 -15.30 31.37 5.44
N SER A 326 -15.12 32.28 6.39
CA SER A 326 -14.18 33.40 6.30
C SER A 326 -12.74 32.94 6.50
N LEU A 327 -11.76 33.67 5.96
CA LEU A 327 -10.33 33.37 6.13
C LEU A 327 -9.91 33.22 7.61
N SER A 328 -10.44 34.07 8.50
CA SER A 328 -10.09 34.08 9.93
C SER A 328 -10.67 32.91 10.72
N GLY A 329 -11.82 32.35 10.30
CA GLY A 329 -12.49 31.26 10.99
C GLY A 329 -12.24 29.88 10.37
N GLY A 330 -11.97 29.83 9.06
CA GLY A 330 -11.92 28.58 8.30
C GLY A 330 -10.60 27.83 8.39
N TRP A 331 -9.50 28.47 8.79
CA TRP A 331 -8.19 27.82 8.81
C TRP A 331 -7.42 28.15 10.08
N GLN A 332 -6.92 27.10 10.73
CA GLN A 332 -6.12 27.21 11.94
C GLN A 332 -4.76 26.53 11.75
N ALA A 333 -3.76 26.98 12.49
CA ALA A 333 -2.48 26.29 12.55
C ALA A 333 -2.70 24.86 13.07
N LYS A 334 -2.19 23.86 12.35
CA LYS A 334 -2.37 22.47 12.73
C LYS A 334 -1.29 22.06 13.74
N PRO A 335 -1.61 21.23 14.74
CA PRO A 335 -0.61 20.74 15.71
C PRO A 335 0.54 19.96 15.05
N GLU A 336 0.29 19.33 13.90
CA GLU A 336 1.29 18.52 13.19
C GLU A 336 2.38 19.36 12.51
N ASP A 337 2.07 20.62 12.17
CA ASP A 337 3.03 21.58 11.62
C ASP A 337 2.81 22.97 12.25
N PRO A 338 3.31 23.18 13.48
CA PRO A 338 3.12 24.44 14.20
C PRO A 338 3.82 25.63 13.54
N THR A 339 4.66 25.37 12.52
CA THR A 339 5.35 26.44 11.79
C THR A 339 4.47 27.07 10.72
N LYS A 340 3.37 26.40 10.33
CA LYS A 340 2.46 26.86 9.30
C LYS A 340 1.22 27.52 9.89
N ALA A 341 1.03 28.80 9.57
CA ALA A 341 -0.11 29.57 10.06
C ALA A 341 -1.40 29.28 9.26
N GLY A 342 -2.57 29.57 9.85
CA GLY A 342 -3.88 29.35 9.23
C GLY A 342 -4.02 29.96 7.83
N TYR A 343 -3.53 31.19 7.63
CA TYR A 343 -3.58 31.86 6.32
C TYR A 343 -2.76 31.14 5.23
N GLN A 344 -1.72 30.39 5.60
CA GLN A 344 -0.93 29.61 4.64
C GLN A 344 -1.69 28.36 4.19
N TYR A 345 -2.43 27.72 5.09
CA TYR A 345 -3.34 26.64 4.73
C TYR A 345 -4.50 27.13 3.86
N ALA A 346 -5.07 28.30 4.18
CA ALA A 346 -6.10 28.91 3.35
C ALA A 346 -5.59 29.17 1.92
N ALA A 347 -4.39 29.75 1.81
CA ALA A 347 -3.77 30.03 0.52
C ALA A 347 -3.53 28.76 -0.31
N GLU A 348 -3.02 27.71 0.33
CA GLU A 348 -2.80 26.41 -0.32
C GLU A 348 -4.11 25.75 -0.76
N ASP A 349 -5.13 25.72 0.08
CA ASP A 349 -6.42 25.11 -0.25
C ASP A 349 -7.12 25.85 -1.40
N ILE A 350 -7.14 27.19 -1.35
CA ILE A 350 -7.74 28.02 -2.40
C ILE A 350 -6.97 27.86 -3.71
N ALA A 351 -5.63 27.87 -3.67
CA ALA A 351 -4.82 27.60 -4.85
C ALA A 351 -5.12 26.20 -5.40
N THR A 352 -5.17 25.18 -4.54
CA THR A 352 -5.47 23.78 -4.93
C THR A 352 -6.79 23.69 -5.68
N VAL A 353 -7.87 24.21 -5.09
CA VAL A 353 -9.20 24.22 -5.75
C VAL A 353 -9.18 25.01 -7.06
N ALA A 354 -8.48 26.16 -7.08
CA ALA A 354 -8.37 26.95 -8.30
C ALA A 354 -7.68 26.19 -9.45
N LEU A 355 -6.72 25.32 -9.12
CA LEU A 355 -5.87 24.60 -10.07
C LEU A 355 -6.46 23.26 -10.50
N GLU A 356 -7.16 22.57 -9.60
CA GLU A 356 -7.90 21.35 -9.90
C GLU A 356 -9.10 21.61 -10.80
N MET A 357 -9.62 22.85 -10.77
CA MET A 357 -10.75 23.31 -11.59
C MET A 357 -11.98 22.38 -11.50
N PRO A 358 -12.52 22.12 -10.30
CA PRO A 358 -13.62 21.19 -10.10
C PRO A 358 -14.92 21.58 -10.83
N TRP A 359 -15.03 22.82 -11.32
CA TRP A 359 -16.12 23.31 -12.15
C TRP A 359 -15.99 22.94 -13.63
N ALA A 360 -14.84 22.44 -14.07
CA ALA A 360 -14.58 22.00 -15.43
C ALA A 360 -14.43 20.48 -15.47
N SER A 361 -15.26 19.81 -16.26
CA SER A 361 -15.14 18.37 -16.49
C SER A 361 -14.25 18.12 -17.71
N PRO A 362 -13.24 17.24 -17.62
CA PRO A 362 -12.49 16.80 -18.80
C PRO A 362 -13.39 15.97 -19.72
N ASP A 363 -13.05 15.91 -21.01
CA ASP A 363 -13.85 15.19 -22.03
C ASP A 363 -13.71 13.65 -21.94
N GLY A 364 -13.01 13.14 -20.92
CA GLY A 364 -12.74 11.73 -20.68
C GLY A 364 -11.64 11.52 -19.65
N ASP A 365 -11.19 10.26 -19.52
CA ASP A 365 -10.04 9.91 -18.69
C ASP A 365 -8.74 10.51 -19.25
N PRO A 366 -7.74 10.81 -18.40
CA PRO A 366 -6.46 11.30 -18.86
C PRO A 366 -5.69 10.23 -19.64
N LYS A 367 -4.91 10.66 -20.65
CA LYS A 367 -3.86 9.82 -21.23
C LYS A 367 -2.59 9.94 -20.38
N ILE A 368 -2.00 8.81 -19.99
CA ILE A 368 -0.89 8.76 -19.03
C ILE A 368 0.40 8.31 -19.73
N TYR A 369 1.48 9.06 -19.57
CA TYR A 369 2.82 8.72 -20.04
C TYR A 369 3.77 8.57 -18.86
N ASN A 370 4.54 7.49 -18.85
CA ASN A 370 5.67 7.34 -17.92
C ASN A 370 6.92 7.88 -18.61
N LEU A 371 7.49 8.93 -18.03
CA LEU A 371 8.66 9.63 -18.56
C LEU A 371 9.91 9.16 -17.82
N GLU A 372 11.03 9.07 -18.54
CA GLU A 372 12.31 8.81 -17.90
C GLU A 372 12.74 10.05 -17.10
N PRO A 373 13.28 9.95 -15.88
CA PRO A 373 13.69 11.10 -15.09
C PRO A 373 15.07 11.64 -15.55
N THR A 374 15.14 12.06 -16.81
CA THR A 374 16.33 12.68 -17.45
C THR A 374 15.92 13.86 -18.33
N ALA A 375 16.90 14.63 -18.82
CA ALA A 375 16.62 15.71 -19.76
C ALA A 375 16.30 15.15 -21.14
N ASN A 376 15.12 15.44 -21.67
CA ASN A 376 14.68 14.92 -22.97
C ASN A 376 13.66 15.86 -23.66
N SER A 377 13.42 15.62 -24.95
CA SER A 377 12.33 16.22 -25.72
C SER A 377 11.45 15.10 -26.28
N ILE A 378 10.13 15.20 -26.09
CA ILE A 378 9.18 14.19 -26.54
C ILE A 378 7.90 14.84 -27.06
N TYR A 379 7.28 14.27 -28.08
CA TYR A 379 5.92 14.57 -28.51
C TYR A 379 4.91 13.73 -27.72
N LEU A 380 3.93 14.39 -27.15
CA LEU A 380 2.84 13.76 -26.42
C LEU A 380 1.54 13.94 -27.17
N LEU A 381 0.70 12.90 -27.14
CA LEU A 381 -0.62 12.89 -27.74
C LEU A 381 -1.71 12.82 -26.66
N THR A 382 -2.90 13.32 -26.98
CA THR A 382 -4.10 13.15 -26.15
C THR A 382 -4.89 11.89 -26.53
N ASN A 383 -5.95 11.60 -25.78
CA ASN A 383 -7.02 10.75 -26.26
C ASN A 383 -7.75 11.41 -27.45
N ASP A 384 -8.42 10.59 -28.25
CA ASP A 384 -9.17 11.05 -29.42
C ASP A 384 -10.41 11.85 -29.01
N PHE A 385 -10.68 12.95 -29.70
CA PHE A 385 -11.81 13.85 -29.46
C PHE A 385 -12.43 14.39 -30.77
N LYS A 386 -13.59 15.04 -30.66
CA LYS A 386 -14.23 15.75 -31.77
C LYS A 386 -13.89 17.24 -31.76
N GLY A 387 -13.87 17.85 -32.95
CA GLY A 387 -13.61 19.29 -33.12
C GLY A 387 -12.16 19.59 -33.51
N ASN A 388 -11.92 20.78 -34.05
CA ASN A 388 -10.62 21.21 -34.57
C ASN A 388 -9.80 22.04 -33.56
N GLU A 389 -10.30 22.18 -32.34
CA GLU A 389 -9.66 22.98 -31.30
C GLU A 389 -9.97 22.38 -29.92
N LYS A 390 -8.97 22.30 -29.05
CA LYS A 390 -9.11 21.83 -27.68
C LYS A 390 -8.16 22.53 -26.74
N SER A 391 -8.57 22.61 -25.48
CA SER A 391 -7.68 22.96 -24.39
C SER A 391 -7.09 21.68 -23.84
N VAL A 392 -5.79 21.67 -23.64
CA VAL A 392 -5.06 20.55 -23.09
C VAL A 392 -4.43 21.00 -21.77
N LEU A 393 -4.67 20.20 -20.74
CA LEU A 393 -4.07 20.35 -19.43
C LEU A 393 -3.16 19.16 -19.18
N VAL A 394 -1.89 19.42 -18.90
CA VAL A 394 -0.89 18.42 -18.60
C VAL A 394 -0.46 18.55 -17.15
N TRP A 395 -0.66 17.49 -16.37
CA TRP A 395 -0.15 17.33 -15.02
C TRP A 395 1.10 16.47 -15.04
N PHE A 396 2.20 17.02 -14.55
CA PHE A 396 3.45 16.30 -14.35
C PHE A 396 3.56 15.93 -12.88
N TYR A 397 3.69 14.64 -12.58
CA TYR A 397 3.79 14.11 -11.23
C TYR A 397 5.07 13.29 -11.10
N GLY A 398 5.95 13.73 -10.19
CA GLY A 398 7.20 13.06 -9.86
C GLY A 398 7.22 12.60 -8.41
N THR A 399 7.75 11.42 -8.15
CA THR A 399 7.91 10.90 -6.77
C THR A 399 9.34 10.50 -6.47
N LYS A 400 9.79 10.76 -5.24
CA LYS A 400 11.07 10.29 -4.71
C LYS A 400 10.89 9.67 -3.33
N LYS A 401 11.28 8.41 -3.17
CA LYS A 401 11.27 7.71 -1.88
C LYS A 401 12.61 7.88 -1.15
N ILE A 402 12.54 8.36 0.08
CA ILE A 402 13.68 8.64 0.96
C ILE A 402 13.39 8.00 2.31
N GLY A 403 13.93 6.80 2.53
CA GLY A 403 13.52 5.97 3.67
C GLY A 403 12.02 5.66 3.58
N ASP A 404 11.26 6.04 4.60
CA ASP A 404 9.81 5.85 4.66
C ASP A 404 9.02 7.07 4.14
N GLN A 405 9.68 8.17 3.78
CA GLN A 405 9.03 9.37 3.26
C GLN A 405 8.97 9.34 1.72
N THR A 406 7.85 9.78 1.15
CA THR A 406 7.71 10.04 -0.29
C THR A 406 7.61 11.55 -0.50
N ILE A 407 8.51 12.11 -1.31
CA ILE A 407 8.45 13.51 -1.73
C ILE A 407 7.81 13.55 -3.12
N ASP A 408 6.73 14.31 -3.22
CA ASP A 408 6.02 14.54 -4.47
C ASP A 408 6.40 15.89 -5.06
N VAL A 409 6.62 15.91 -6.37
CA VAL A 409 6.88 17.13 -7.14
C VAL A 409 5.85 17.21 -8.26
N VAL A 410 5.14 18.33 -8.33
CA VAL A 410 4.04 18.53 -9.28
C VAL A 410 4.27 19.79 -10.10
N ASP A 411 4.09 19.69 -11.41
CA ASP A 411 4.06 20.82 -12.33
C ASP A 411 2.84 20.69 -13.25
N ARG A 412 2.36 21.81 -13.75
CA ARG A 412 1.13 21.89 -14.54
C ARG A 412 1.34 22.81 -15.72
N LYS A 413 0.88 22.38 -16.90
CA LYS A 413 0.89 23.22 -18.11
C LYS A 413 -0.46 23.18 -18.79
N VAL A 414 -0.86 24.32 -19.34
CA VAL A 414 -2.07 24.47 -20.13
C VAL A 414 -1.67 24.99 -21.51
N ILE A 415 -2.21 24.37 -22.55
CA ILE A 415 -2.04 24.82 -23.93
C ILE A 415 -3.38 24.72 -24.66
N ARG A 416 -3.71 25.73 -25.48
CA ARG A 416 -4.81 25.65 -26.43
C ARG A 416 -4.22 25.27 -27.77
N VAL A 417 -4.71 24.18 -28.34
CA VAL A 417 -4.26 23.67 -29.64
C VAL A 417 -5.39 23.77 -30.64
N SER A 418 -5.05 24.13 -31.87
CA SER A 418 -5.96 24.20 -33.00
C SER A 418 -5.34 23.50 -34.20
N LYS A 419 -6.19 22.93 -35.05
CA LYS A 419 -5.78 22.24 -36.28
C LYS A 419 -5.14 23.24 -37.23
N GLN A 420 -3.85 23.09 -37.50
CA GLN A 420 -3.09 24.00 -38.37
C GLN A 420 -3.21 23.63 -39.85
N THR A 421 -3.59 22.39 -40.17
CA THR A 421 -3.67 21.88 -41.54
C THR A 421 -5.12 21.71 -42.02
N ASN A 422 -5.42 22.05 -43.27
CA ASN A 422 -6.74 21.77 -43.84
C ASN A 422 -6.92 20.30 -44.25
N GLY A 423 -5.81 19.59 -44.50
CA GLY A 423 -5.84 18.19 -44.86
C GLY A 423 -6.05 17.23 -43.69
N ALA A 424 -6.18 15.96 -44.02
CA ALA A 424 -6.35 14.85 -43.09
C ALA A 424 -5.66 13.59 -43.63
N ILE A 425 -5.18 12.74 -42.73
CA ILE A 425 -4.71 11.39 -43.04
C ILE A 425 -5.53 10.42 -42.20
N PHE A 426 -6.12 9.41 -42.84
CA PHE A 426 -6.92 8.39 -42.18
C PHE A 426 -6.30 7.00 -42.34
N LEU A 427 -6.45 6.20 -41.29
CA LEU A 427 -6.02 4.81 -41.24
C LEU A 427 -7.28 3.94 -41.13
N PRO A 428 -7.62 3.11 -42.13
CA PRO A 428 -8.87 2.35 -42.15
C PRO A 428 -8.95 1.30 -41.02
N SER A 429 -7.80 0.86 -40.49
CA SER A 429 -7.71 -0.06 -39.35
C SER A 429 -7.68 0.67 -37.99
N GLY A 430 -7.85 2.00 -37.97
CA GLY A 430 -7.57 2.83 -36.81
C GLY A 430 -6.09 3.15 -36.64
N ASN A 431 -5.75 3.87 -35.56
CA ASN A 431 -4.39 4.38 -35.34
C ASN A 431 -3.40 3.30 -34.89
N ALA A 432 -3.87 2.17 -34.37
CA ALA A 432 -3.03 1.05 -33.99
C ALA A 432 -2.71 0.18 -35.21
N ILE A 433 -1.42 -0.03 -35.48
CA ILE A 433 -0.96 -0.88 -36.57
C ILE A 433 -0.02 -1.98 -36.08
N VAL A 434 0.04 -3.04 -36.89
CA VAL A 434 1.02 -4.10 -36.76
C VAL A 434 2.12 -3.87 -37.80
N PRO A 435 3.41 -3.90 -37.43
CA PRO A 435 4.50 -3.79 -38.39
C PRO A 435 4.36 -4.76 -39.56
N SER A 436 4.64 -4.28 -40.78
CA SER A 436 4.54 -5.03 -42.03
C SER A 436 5.43 -6.28 -42.04
N SER A 437 6.55 -6.26 -41.33
CA SER A 437 7.42 -7.43 -41.12
C SER A 437 6.74 -8.57 -40.34
N ILE A 438 5.73 -8.26 -39.53
CA ILE A 438 4.91 -9.27 -38.82
C ILE A 438 3.69 -9.64 -39.66
N SER A 439 2.90 -8.64 -40.07
CA SER A 439 1.59 -8.86 -40.71
C SER A 439 1.72 -9.35 -42.15
N GLY A 440 2.85 -9.10 -42.81
CA GLY A 440 3.04 -9.30 -44.24
C GLY A 440 2.23 -8.34 -45.11
N GLN A 441 1.57 -7.35 -44.51
CA GLN A 441 0.69 -6.40 -45.19
C GLN A 441 1.25 -4.98 -45.06
N ASN A 442 1.15 -4.21 -46.14
CA ASN A 442 1.45 -2.78 -46.11
C ASN A 442 0.35 -2.03 -45.34
N VAL A 443 0.73 -0.92 -44.70
CA VAL A 443 -0.19 -0.03 -44.03
C VAL A 443 -0.77 0.93 -45.06
N ARG A 444 -2.10 0.98 -45.15
CA ARG A 444 -2.82 1.86 -46.07
C ARG A 444 -3.13 3.21 -45.42
N PHE A 445 -2.70 4.28 -46.07
CA PHE A 445 -3.02 5.65 -45.72
C PHE A 445 -4.03 6.23 -46.72
N TYR A 446 -5.10 6.84 -46.22
CA TYR A 446 -6.00 7.69 -47.00
C TYR A 446 -5.67 9.15 -46.71
N ILE A 447 -5.07 9.82 -47.68
CA ILE A 447 -4.63 11.20 -47.59
C ILE A 447 -5.69 12.08 -48.28
N SER A 448 -6.18 13.10 -47.58
CA SER A 448 -7.07 14.12 -48.14
C SER A 448 -6.39 15.48 -47.95
N LEU A 449 -6.05 16.15 -49.06
CA LEU A 449 -5.48 17.49 -49.09
C LEU A 449 -6.58 18.47 -49.49
N ALA A 450 -6.73 19.57 -48.76
CA ALA A 450 -7.85 20.49 -48.92
C ALA A 450 -7.44 21.96 -48.75
N GLU A 451 -6.28 22.36 -49.29
CA GLU A 451 -5.85 23.76 -49.20
C GLU A 451 -6.78 24.69 -49.98
N PRO A 452 -6.98 25.96 -49.55
CA PRO A 452 -7.89 26.89 -50.23
C PRO A 452 -7.50 27.20 -51.68
N GLN A 453 -6.21 27.13 -52.01
CA GLN A 453 -5.67 27.36 -53.35
C GLN A 453 -5.03 26.08 -53.88
N ALA A 454 -5.46 25.66 -55.07
CA ALA A 454 -4.89 24.53 -55.78
C ALA A 454 -3.47 24.87 -56.29
N GLN A 455 -2.48 24.10 -55.86
CA GLN A 455 -1.09 24.17 -56.32
C GLN A 455 -0.58 22.76 -56.59
N GLN A 456 0.42 22.63 -57.46
CA GLN A 456 1.01 21.35 -57.86
C GLN A 456 2.39 21.20 -57.23
N LEU A 457 2.51 20.36 -56.21
CA LEU A 457 3.70 20.20 -55.37
C LEU A 457 4.13 18.73 -55.28
N ASN A 458 5.40 18.48 -55.00
CA ASN A 458 5.84 17.14 -54.61
C ASN A 458 5.59 16.97 -53.12
N PHE A 459 5.15 15.77 -52.73
CA PHE A 459 4.89 15.45 -51.33
C PHE A 459 5.63 14.19 -50.91
N ASN A 460 6.09 14.21 -49.66
CA ASN A 460 6.61 13.04 -48.96
C ASN A 460 5.69 12.73 -47.78
N LEU A 461 5.53 11.44 -47.50
CA LEU A 461 4.97 10.95 -46.26
C LEU A 461 6.11 10.76 -45.28
N GLU A 462 6.19 11.62 -44.26
CA GLU A 462 7.17 11.53 -43.18
C GLU A 462 6.53 10.89 -41.95
N ILE A 463 7.26 9.95 -41.35
CA ILE A 463 6.92 9.33 -40.07
C ILE A 463 7.99 9.74 -39.08
N ILE A 464 7.55 10.47 -38.07
CA ILE A 464 8.40 11.12 -37.07
C ILE A 464 8.17 10.39 -35.75
N ASN A 465 9.25 9.98 -35.08
CA ASN A 465 9.17 9.34 -33.77
C ASN A 465 8.82 10.37 -32.68
N ASP A 466 8.69 9.87 -31.45
CA ASP A 466 8.38 10.66 -30.28
C ASP A 466 9.46 11.70 -29.94
N SER A 467 10.74 11.46 -30.26
CA SER A 467 11.82 12.45 -30.10
C SER A 467 11.83 13.56 -31.17
N GLY A 468 11.01 13.46 -32.21
CA GLY A 468 10.95 14.42 -33.32
C GLY A 468 11.89 14.11 -34.48
N GLU A 469 12.55 12.95 -34.48
CA GLU A 469 13.40 12.48 -35.57
C GLU A 469 12.58 11.74 -36.64
N ILE A 470 12.96 11.91 -37.91
CA ILE A 470 12.31 11.23 -39.02
C ILE A 470 12.73 9.75 -39.01
N ALA A 471 11.82 8.87 -38.58
CA ALA A 471 12.02 7.42 -38.58
C ALA A 471 11.91 6.81 -39.98
N THR A 472 11.03 7.35 -40.82
CA THR A 472 10.85 6.91 -42.21
C THR A 472 10.33 8.06 -43.07
N SER A 473 10.78 8.13 -44.32
CA SER A 473 10.22 9.05 -45.32
C SER A 473 9.98 8.29 -46.62
N ALA A 474 8.77 8.38 -47.15
CA ALA A 474 8.37 7.73 -48.39
C ALA A 474 7.80 8.76 -49.37
N PRO A 475 8.35 8.90 -50.60
CA PRO A 475 7.76 9.80 -51.58
C PRO A 475 6.37 9.30 -51.96
N ILE A 476 5.39 10.20 -52.10
CA ILE A 476 4.07 9.81 -52.60
C ILE A 476 4.22 9.59 -54.13
N PRO A 477 4.18 8.34 -54.61
CA PRO A 477 4.53 8.03 -55.98
C PRO A 477 3.42 8.56 -56.89
N LEU A 478 3.71 9.60 -57.69
CA LEU A 478 3.00 10.07 -58.90
C LEU A 478 3.49 11.43 -59.47
N GLY A 479 4.55 12.03 -58.93
CA GLY A 479 5.03 13.36 -59.37
C GLY A 479 4.32 14.48 -58.62
N ARG A 480 4.15 15.65 -59.26
CA ARG A 480 3.45 16.79 -58.64
C ARG A 480 1.96 16.48 -58.43
N LEU A 481 1.48 16.60 -57.20
CA LEU A 481 0.09 16.41 -56.80
C LEU A 481 -0.58 17.75 -56.48
N SER A 482 -1.89 17.81 -56.73
CA SER A 482 -2.71 18.95 -56.33
C SER A 482 -2.82 19.04 -54.80
N THR A 483 -2.72 20.23 -54.22
CA THR A 483 -3.05 20.52 -52.81
C THR A 483 -4.54 20.37 -52.47
N GLN A 484 -5.38 20.03 -53.46
CA GLN A 484 -6.80 19.70 -53.36
C GLN A 484 -7.06 18.33 -53.99
N THR A 485 -6.71 17.24 -53.28
CA THR A 485 -6.80 15.89 -53.83
C THR A 485 -6.97 14.85 -52.74
N GLU A 486 -7.50 13.68 -53.10
CA GLU A 486 -7.53 12.50 -52.24
C GLU A 486 -6.65 11.41 -52.85
N LYS A 487 -5.87 10.72 -52.00
CA LYS A 487 -4.94 9.70 -52.44
C LYS A 487 -4.84 8.55 -51.44
N GLU A 488 -4.81 7.33 -51.95
CA GLU A 488 -4.43 6.14 -51.21
C GLU A 488 -2.95 5.82 -51.42
N LEU A 489 -2.26 5.47 -50.33
CA LEU A 489 -0.86 5.07 -50.34
C LEU A 489 -0.65 3.86 -49.42
N ASP A 490 -0.11 2.78 -49.97
CA ASP A 490 0.26 1.57 -49.23
C ASP A 490 1.77 1.61 -48.95
N VAL A 491 2.17 1.73 -47.68
CA VAL A 491 3.57 1.80 -47.26
C VAL A 491 3.94 0.58 -46.40
N PRO A 492 5.03 -0.15 -46.70
CA PRO A 492 5.55 -1.16 -45.79
C PRO A 492 6.17 -0.48 -44.57
N LEU A 493 5.63 -0.70 -43.38
CA LEU A 493 6.11 -0.07 -42.14
C LEU A 493 6.70 -1.09 -41.17
N ASN A 494 8.01 -1.04 -40.98
CA ASN A 494 8.75 -1.86 -40.02
C ASN A 494 9.31 -0.99 -38.89
N LEU A 495 8.41 -0.36 -38.14
CA LEU A 495 8.78 0.55 -37.07
C LEU A 495 8.84 -0.19 -35.72
N PRO A 496 9.75 0.21 -34.80
CA PRO A 496 9.70 -0.24 -33.42
C PRO A 496 8.39 0.16 -32.73
N ARG A 497 8.11 -0.47 -31.57
CA ARG A 497 6.99 -0.06 -30.71
C ARG A 497 7.12 1.42 -30.35
N GLY A 498 6.02 2.16 -30.47
CA GLY A 498 5.97 3.56 -30.08
C GLY A 498 4.77 4.27 -30.69
N GLU A 499 4.63 5.54 -30.37
CA GLU A 499 3.71 6.45 -31.05
C GLU A 499 4.51 7.33 -32.00
N TYR A 500 3.98 7.51 -33.21
CA TYR A 500 4.64 8.28 -34.26
C TYR A 500 3.66 9.26 -34.88
N LEU A 501 4.17 10.43 -35.26
CA LEU A 501 3.46 11.41 -36.06
C LEU A 501 3.66 11.06 -37.53
N VAL A 502 2.57 10.94 -38.29
CA VAL A 502 2.59 10.79 -39.73
C VAL A 502 2.16 12.11 -40.35
N ALA A 503 3.00 12.67 -41.21
CA ALA A 503 2.76 13.96 -41.85
C ALA A 503 2.97 13.86 -43.36
N VAL A 504 2.12 14.57 -44.11
CA VAL A 504 2.36 14.86 -45.52
C VAL A 504 3.01 16.23 -45.61
N VAL A 505 4.25 16.26 -46.09
CA VAL A 505 5.07 17.47 -46.20
C VAL A 505 5.51 17.71 -47.63
N ASP A 506 5.71 18.97 -48.01
CA ASP A 506 6.32 19.32 -49.29
C ASP A 506 7.86 19.39 -49.21
N ASP A 507 8.51 19.68 -50.34
CA ASP A 507 9.96 19.84 -50.43
C ASP A 507 10.51 21.01 -49.57
N ALA A 508 9.65 21.93 -49.11
CA ALA A 508 10.01 23.04 -48.22
C ALA A 508 9.76 22.73 -46.73
N GLY A 509 9.24 21.53 -46.41
CA GLY A 509 8.92 21.12 -45.05
C GLY A 509 7.58 21.66 -44.53
N LYS A 510 6.74 22.27 -45.38
CA LYS A 510 5.38 22.68 -44.96
C LYS A 510 4.51 21.43 -44.82
N ARG A 511 3.84 21.29 -43.68
CA ARG A 511 2.88 20.22 -43.39
C ARG A 511 1.50 20.56 -43.97
N TYR A 512 0.89 19.60 -44.66
CA TYR A 512 -0.43 19.75 -45.31
C TYR A 512 -1.52 18.86 -44.71
N ALA A 513 -1.13 17.75 -44.10
CA ALA A 513 -2.01 16.84 -43.39
C ALA A 513 -1.19 16.07 -42.36
N ALA A 514 -1.80 15.71 -41.23
CA ALA A 514 -1.17 14.85 -40.24
C ALA A 514 -2.16 13.95 -39.50
N THR A 515 -1.64 12.83 -39.03
CA THR A 515 -2.29 11.86 -38.14
C THR A 515 -1.24 11.23 -37.25
N TYR A 516 -1.65 10.41 -36.28
CA TYR A 516 -0.70 9.62 -35.52
C TYR A 516 -0.91 8.13 -35.77
N LEU A 517 0.16 7.39 -35.55
CA LEU A 517 0.15 5.94 -35.62
C LEU A 517 0.73 5.40 -34.31
N SER A 518 0.12 4.35 -33.78
CA SER A 518 0.62 3.60 -32.63
C SER A 518 1.06 2.23 -33.14
N VAL A 519 2.35 1.94 -32.98
CA VAL A 519 2.91 0.65 -33.37
C VAL A 519 2.84 -0.28 -32.18
N SER A 520 1.98 -1.29 -32.26
CA SER A 520 1.82 -2.28 -31.21
C SER A 520 3.09 -3.13 -31.05
N SER A 521 3.50 -3.42 -29.81
CA SER A 521 4.52 -4.43 -29.54
C SER A 521 3.91 -5.80 -29.34
N ILE A 522 4.68 -6.83 -29.66
CA ILE A 522 4.49 -8.15 -29.07
C ILE A 522 4.77 -8.07 -27.56
N ALA A 523 3.83 -8.52 -26.75
CA ALA A 523 3.96 -8.67 -25.31
C ALA A 523 4.26 -10.14 -25.01
N ILE A 524 5.31 -10.37 -24.23
CA ILE A 524 5.80 -11.70 -23.90
C ILE A 524 5.58 -11.97 -22.42
N LYS A 525 4.88 -13.06 -22.12
CA LYS A 525 4.62 -13.45 -20.75
C LYS A 525 5.03 -14.89 -20.52
N TYR A 526 5.85 -15.11 -19.50
CA TYR A 526 6.22 -16.45 -19.07
C TYR A 526 5.02 -17.17 -18.42
N LEU A 527 4.70 -18.35 -18.93
CA LEU A 527 3.59 -19.18 -18.45
C LEU A 527 4.04 -20.27 -17.47
N GLY A 528 5.35 -20.50 -17.35
CA GLY A 528 5.92 -21.58 -16.55
C GLY A 528 6.71 -22.58 -17.39
N LYS A 529 7.04 -23.71 -16.77
CA LYS A 529 7.70 -24.82 -17.45
C LYS A 529 6.71 -25.60 -18.34
N GLY A 530 7.21 -26.11 -19.45
CA GLY A 530 6.48 -27.01 -20.35
C GLY A 530 6.39 -28.42 -19.79
N LYS A 531 6.12 -29.40 -20.68
CA LYS A 531 6.01 -30.82 -20.29
C LYS A 531 7.34 -31.41 -19.81
N GLU A 532 8.46 -30.91 -20.33
CA GLU A 532 9.81 -31.29 -19.93
C GLU A 532 10.42 -30.25 -18.98
N GLN A 533 11.31 -30.65 -18.07
CA GLN A 533 11.95 -29.70 -17.13
C GLN A 533 12.85 -28.66 -17.81
N SER A 534 13.35 -28.98 -19.01
CA SER A 534 14.13 -28.16 -19.93
C SER A 534 13.27 -27.29 -20.86
N SER A 535 11.95 -27.36 -20.73
CA SER A 535 11.01 -26.63 -21.58
C SER A 535 10.43 -25.43 -20.85
N TYR A 536 10.41 -24.28 -21.53
CA TYR A 536 9.92 -23.00 -21.02
C TYR A 536 8.82 -22.48 -21.95
N MET A 537 7.65 -22.22 -21.38
CA MET A 537 6.48 -21.77 -22.14
C MET A 537 6.26 -20.27 -21.98
N PHE A 538 6.02 -19.60 -23.10
CA PHE A 538 5.71 -18.18 -23.16
C PHE A 538 4.42 -17.99 -23.96
N SER A 539 3.56 -17.06 -23.53
CA SER A 539 2.50 -16.54 -24.39
C SER A 539 2.99 -15.29 -25.11
N ILE A 540 2.62 -15.17 -26.39
CA ILE A 540 2.85 -13.98 -27.20
C ILE A 540 1.47 -13.39 -27.50
N SER A 541 1.29 -12.12 -27.14
CA SER A 541 0.09 -11.35 -27.44
C SER A 541 0.45 -9.99 -28.00
N MET A 542 -0.52 -9.29 -28.57
CA MET A 542 -0.39 -7.92 -29.04
C MET A 542 -1.64 -7.18 -28.56
N ASP A 543 -1.45 -6.10 -27.81
CA ASP A 543 -2.52 -5.36 -27.11
C ASP A 543 -3.45 -6.27 -26.30
N GLY A 544 -2.85 -7.27 -25.63
CA GLY A 544 -3.56 -8.23 -24.79
C GLY A 544 -4.30 -9.34 -25.54
N LYS A 545 -4.31 -9.34 -26.88
CA LYS A 545 -4.95 -10.38 -27.70
C LYS A 545 -3.90 -11.34 -28.27
N PRO A 546 -4.15 -12.66 -28.32
CA PRO A 546 -3.27 -13.61 -29.01
C PRO A 546 -3.07 -13.21 -30.47
N ILE A 547 -1.84 -13.38 -30.98
CA ILE A 547 -1.50 -13.06 -32.37
C ILE A 547 -0.96 -14.30 -33.07
N GLN A 548 -1.41 -14.50 -34.32
CA GLN A 548 -0.87 -15.54 -35.18
C GLN A 548 0.38 -15.02 -35.91
N LEU A 549 1.51 -15.69 -35.70
CA LEU A 549 2.81 -15.34 -36.27
C LEU A 549 3.33 -16.48 -37.14
N ASN A 550 3.86 -16.13 -38.31
CA ASN A 550 4.42 -17.12 -39.24
C ASN A 550 5.67 -17.79 -38.67
N GLU A 551 6.57 -17.03 -38.06
CA GLU A 551 7.82 -17.51 -37.49
C GLU A 551 8.28 -16.64 -36.32
N VAL A 552 8.78 -17.28 -35.26
CA VAL A 552 9.39 -16.65 -34.09
C VAL A 552 10.72 -17.34 -33.81
N THR A 553 11.81 -16.57 -33.72
CA THR A 553 13.12 -17.10 -33.30
C THR A 553 13.42 -16.66 -31.89
N VAL A 554 13.73 -17.59 -30.99
CA VAL A 554 14.06 -17.30 -29.59
C VAL A 554 15.49 -17.72 -29.29
N SER A 555 16.32 -16.76 -28.91
CA SER A 555 17.71 -16.96 -28.48
C SER A 555 17.80 -16.86 -26.96
N VAL A 556 18.39 -17.85 -26.31
CA VAL A 556 18.53 -17.89 -24.84
C VAL A 556 19.96 -17.52 -24.43
N ASP A 557 20.10 -16.49 -23.60
CA ASP A 557 21.39 -15.92 -23.15
C ASP A 557 22.35 -15.63 -24.29
N ASN A 558 21.89 -14.83 -25.26
CA ASN A 558 22.64 -14.51 -26.48
C ASN A 558 23.15 -15.75 -27.24
N GLY A 559 22.36 -16.83 -27.22
CA GLY A 559 22.61 -18.07 -27.97
C GLY A 559 23.37 -19.13 -27.18
N LYS A 560 23.77 -18.84 -25.93
CA LYS A 560 24.49 -19.80 -25.06
C LYS A 560 23.70 -21.09 -24.82
N TYR A 561 22.38 -21.00 -24.70
CA TYR A 561 21.49 -22.15 -24.53
C TYR A 561 20.62 -22.41 -25.77
N GLY A 562 21.11 -21.99 -26.93
CA GLY A 562 20.48 -22.25 -28.22
C GLY A 562 19.68 -21.09 -28.80
N SER A 563 19.32 -21.27 -30.06
CA SER A 563 18.40 -20.43 -30.82
C SER A 563 17.34 -21.31 -31.44
N HIS A 564 16.07 -21.02 -31.17
CA HIS A 564 14.93 -21.87 -31.49
C HIS A 564 13.99 -21.14 -32.45
N THR A 565 13.84 -21.65 -33.68
CA THR A 565 12.92 -21.09 -34.66
C THR A 565 11.62 -21.91 -34.69
N ILE A 566 10.51 -21.26 -34.41
CA ILE A 566 9.19 -21.87 -34.24
C ILE A 566 8.26 -21.25 -35.27
N ARG A 567 7.60 -22.09 -36.07
CA ARG A 567 6.70 -21.66 -37.15
C ARG A 567 5.24 -21.81 -36.77
N ASN A 568 4.38 -20.96 -37.34
CA ASN A 568 2.93 -20.96 -37.17
C ASN A 568 2.49 -20.87 -35.69
N VAL A 569 3.02 -19.88 -34.98
CA VAL A 569 2.68 -19.60 -33.58
C VAL A 569 1.29 -18.96 -33.53
N ILE A 570 0.38 -19.49 -32.72
CA ILE A 570 -1.01 -18.99 -32.60
C ILE A 570 -1.22 -18.18 -31.31
N ASP A 571 -0.48 -18.52 -30.25
CA ASP A 571 -0.55 -17.84 -28.94
C ASP A 571 0.64 -18.16 -28.03
N LYS A 572 1.28 -19.32 -28.22
CA LYS A 572 2.34 -19.84 -27.33
C LYS A 572 3.59 -20.25 -28.06
N VAL A 573 4.71 -20.02 -27.40
CA VAL A 573 6.05 -20.44 -27.79
C VAL A 573 6.61 -21.34 -26.70
N GLU A 574 7.00 -22.54 -27.09
CA GLU A 574 7.71 -23.51 -26.23
C GLU A 574 9.19 -23.53 -26.62
N VAL A 575 10.06 -23.13 -25.70
CA VAL A 575 11.51 -23.08 -25.88
C VAL A 575 12.11 -24.25 -25.10
N ASN A 576 12.65 -25.23 -25.80
CA ASN A 576 13.25 -26.41 -25.19
C ASN A 576 14.78 -26.38 -25.27
N VAL A 577 15.45 -26.18 -24.14
CA VAL A 577 16.92 -26.04 -24.07
C VAL A 577 17.65 -27.38 -23.88
N LYS A 578 16.94 -28.51 -23.98
CA LYS A 578 17.41 -29.87 -23.68
C LYS A 578 18.76 -30.22 -24.31
N ASP A 579 18.95 -29.84 -25.56
CA ASP A 579 20.15 -30.17 -26.34
C ASP A 579 21.40 -29.43 -25.81
N TYR A 580 21.21 -28.31 -25.10
CA TYR A 580 22.28 -27.47 -24.57
C TYR A 580 22.54 -27.69 -23.08
N THR A 581 21.52 -28.11 -22.33
CA THR A 581 21.61 -28.41 -20.90
C THR A 581 21.82 -29.90 -20.61
N GLY A 582 21.89 -30.75 -21.64
CA GLY A 582 22.07 -32.20 -21.47
C GLY A 582 20.85 -32.91 -20.88
N GLY A 583 19.66 -32.33 -21.02
CA GLY A 583 18.42 -32.87 -20.42
C GLY A 583 17.87 -32.07 -19.24
N ASP A 584 18.69 -31.22 -18.63
CA ASP A 584 18.33 -30.51 -17.40
C ASP A 584 17.64 -29.16 -17.64
N ALA A 585 17.14 -28.54 -16.57
CA ALA A 585 16.68 -27.16 -16.61
C ALA A 585 17.87 -26.19 -16.81
N LEU A 586 17.59 -24.94 -17.19
CA LEU A 586 18.57 -23.86 -17.09
C LEU A 586 19.08 -23.75 -15.63
N PRO A 587 20.38 -23.41 -15.43
CA PRO A 587 20.94 -23.27 -14.10
C PRO A 587 20.25 -22.14 -13.31
N PRO A 588 20.44 -22.06 -11.98
CA PRO A 588 19.96 -20.91 -11.23
C PRO A 588 20.62 -19.60 -11.65
N GLY A 589 19.84 -18.52 -11.69
CA GLY A 589 20.29 -17.18 -12.06
C GLY A 589 19.32 -16.45 -12.99
N ASN A 590 19.73 -15.25 -13.42
CA ASN A 590 18.99 -14.46 -14.40
C ASN A 590 19.31 -14.96 -15.81
N HIS A 591 18.28 -15.34 -16.54
CA HIS A 591 18.34 -15.75 -17.93
C HIS A 591 17.56 -14.77 -18.80
N SER A 592 18.05 -14.55 -20.02
CA SER A 592 17.43 -13.71 -21.02
C SER A 592 16.90 -14.56 -22.18
N PHE A 593 15.64 -14.36 -22.52
CA PHE A 593 15.00 -14.98 -23.68
C PHE A 593 14.72 -13.87 -24.68
N LYS A 594 15.54 -13.79 -25.74
CA LYS A 594 15.42 -12.79 -26.79
C LYS A 594 14.57 -13.34 -27.93
N PHE A 595 13.37 -12.80 -28.09
CA PHE A 595 12.42 -13.18 -29.13
C PHE A 595 12.58 -12.26 -30.33
N LYS A 596 12.66 -12.85 -31.51
CA LYS A 596 12.76 -12.16 -32.79
C LYS A 596 11.61 -12.57 -33.69
N VAL A 597 10.83 -11.59 -34.15
CA VAL A 597 9.70 -11.77 -35.07
C VAL A 597 9.89 -10.82 -36.25
N GLY A 598 10.43 -11.34 -37.36
CA GLY A 598 10.91 -10.49 -38.44
C GLY A 598 12.09 -9.61 -37.99
N GLU A 599 11.93 -8.29 -38.09
CA GLU A 599 12.93 -7.30 -37.65
C GLU A 599 12.77 -6.87 -36.19
N LEU A 600 11.66 -7.24 -35.54
CA LEU A 600 11.39 -6.85 -34.16
C LEU A 600 12.07 -7.81 -33.19
N GLU A 601 12.64 -7.24 -32.13
CA GLU A 601 13.31 -7.97 -31.07
C GLU A 601 12.79 -7.49 -29.70
N ASP A 602 12.40 -8.43 -28.84
CA ASP A 602 12.03 -8.17 -27.44
C ASP A 602 12.71 -9.20 -26.52
N THR A 603 13.04 -8.81 -25.29
CA THR A 603 13.79 -9.67 -24.36
C THR A 603 13.05 -9.84 -23.04
N TYR A 604 12.69 -11.09 -22.73
CA TYR A 604 12.12 -11.46 -21.44
C TYR A 604 13.22 -11.95 -20.50
N TYR A 605 13.31 -11.36 -19.30
CA TYR A 605 14.25 -11.79 -18.26
C TYR A 605 13.55 -12.73 -17.28
N LEU A 606 14.05 -13.97 -17.18
CA LEU A 606 13.58 -14.98 -16.25
C LEU A 606 14.63 -15.22 -15.16
N ASN A 607 14.29 -14.95 -13.91
CA ASN A 607 15.12 -15.35 -12.78
C ASN A 607 14.75 -16.76 -12.29
N ILE A 608 15.70 -17.69 -12.35
CA ILE A 608 15.56 -19.05 -11.81
C ILE A 608 16.18 -19.06 -10.43
N GLU A 609 15.35 -19.17 -9.41
CA GLU A 609 15.79 -19.20 -8.03
C GLU A 609 16.74 -20.37 -7.76
N THR A 610 17.78 -20.12 -6.96
CA THR A 610 18.68 -21.18 -6.49
C THR A 610 17.87 -22.11 -5.59
N PRO A 611 17.80 -23.43 -5.89
CA PRO A 611 17.12 -24.35 -5.00
C PRO A 611 17.81 -24.29 -3.65
N GLN A 612 17.09 -23.80 -2.63
CA GLN A 612 17.60 -23.80 -1.27
C GLN A 612 17.73 -25.26 -0.83
N ILE A 613 18.92 -25.82 -0.94
CA ILE A 613 19.20 -27.15 -0.41
C ILE A 613 19.13 -27.02 1.11
N PRO A 614 18.17 -27.68 1.78
CA PRO A 614 18.05 -27.57 3.23
C PRO A 614 19.36 -28.06 3.85
N PHE A 615 19.86 -27.32 4.83
CA PHE A 615 21.19 -27.47 5.44
C PHE A 615 21.53 -28.92 5.85
N PHE A 616 20.53 -29.70 6.27
CA PHE A 616 20.63 -31.10 6.68
C PHE A 616 20.89 -32.11 5.55
N SER A 617 20.82 -31.68 4.29
CA SER A 617 21.03 -32.53 3.11
C SER A 617 22.48 -32.54 2.63
N ASN A 618 23.34 -31.69 3.20
CA ASN A 618 24.74 -31.59 2.78
C ASN A 618 25.56 -32.76 3.37
N PRO A 619 26.12 -33.66 2.55
CA PRO A 619 26.85 -34.84 3.02
C PRO A 619 28.12 -34.49 3.82
N LEU A 620 28.74 -33.33 3.58
CA LEU A 620 29.86 -32.85 4.39
C LEU A 620 29.44 -32.51 5.83
N PHE A 621 28.25 -31.93 5.99
CA PHE A 621 27.69 -31.62 7.30
C PHE A 621 27.37 -32.90 8.09
N LEU A 622 26.75 -33.88 7.43
CA LEU A 622 26.50 -35.19 8.04
C LEU A 622 27.81 -35.92 8.40
N GLY A 623 28.82 -35.85 7.52
CA GLY A 623 30.15 -36.41 7.78
C GLY A 623 30.83 -35.80 9.00
N ALA A 624 30.73 -34.47 9.19
CA ALA A 624 31.31 -33.78 10.33
C ALA A 624 30.63 -34.14 11.66
N ILE A 625 29.31 -34.36 11.66
CA ILE A 625 28.56 -34.83 12.83
C ILE A 625 29.04 -36.22 13.24
N VAL A 626 29.16 -37.14 12.28
CA VAL A 626 29.60 -38.52 12.55
C VAL A 626 31.03 -38.54 13.11
N LEU A 627 31.94 -37.76 12.51
CA LEU A 627 33.33 -37.67 12.99
C LEU A 627 33.41 -37.11 14.42
N SER A 628 32.59 -36.10 14.73
CA SER A 628 32.53 -35.50 16.06
C SER A 628 32.04 -36.50 17.12
N LEU A 629 31.07 -37.35 16.78
CA LEU A 629 30.57 -38.41 17.67
C LEU A 629 31.61 -39.50 17.92
N ILE A 630 32.40 -39.86 16.90
CA ILE A 630 33.49 -40.84 17.04
C ILE A 630 34.56 -40.33 18.02
N ILE A 631 34.99 -39.08 17.88
CA ILE A 631 36.00 -38.47 18.76
C ILE A 631 35.48 -38.38 20.21
N LEU A 632 34.21 -38.02 20.40
CA LEU A 632 33.56 -38.00 21.71
C LEU A 632 33.48 -39.40 22.35
N GLY A 633 33.17 -40.43 21.54
CA GLY A 633 33.13 -41.82 21.98
C GLY A 633 34.50 -42.31 22.46
N VAL A 634 35.57 -42.02 21.71
CA VAL A 634 36.94 -42.40 22.08
C VAL A 634 37.39 -41.68 23.36
N GLY A 635 37.09 -40.39 23.51
CA GLY A 635 37.42 -39.62 24.71
C GLY A 635 36.74 -40.15 25.99
N PHE A 636 35.54 -40.72 25.86
CA PHE A 636 34.78 -41.25 26.99
C PHE A 636 35.35 -42.59 27.51
N VAL A 637 35.89 -43.43 26.62
CA VAL A 637 36.39 -44.76 26.97
C VAL A 637 37.73 -44.72 27.73
N PHE A 638 38.56 -43.69 27.51
CA PHE A 638 39.92 -43.62 28.07
C PHE A 638 40.06 -42.86 29.42
N ALA A 639 38.98 -42.29 29.97
CA ALA A 639 39.05 -41.55 31.23
C ALA A 639 38.91 -42.48 32.46
N ARG A 640 40.02 -43.10 32.93
CA ARG A 640 40.04 -43.86 34.19
C ARG A 640 39.87 -42.94 35.42
N LYS A 641 39.03 -43.37 36.39
CA LYS A 641 38.73 -42.65 37.64
C LYS A 641 39.46 -43.27 38.84
N GLU A 642 40.19 -42.46 39.60
CA GLU A 642 40.47 -42.74 41.02
C GLU A 642 39.45 -41.98 41.89
N GLU A 643 39.03 -42.56 43.03
CA GLU A 643 37.96 -42.05 43.91
C GLU A 643 38.47 -41.84 45.34
N ALA A 644 38.18 -40.67 45.94
CA ALA A 644 38.39 -40.38 47.36
C ALA A 644 37.03 -40.20 48.07
N THR A 645 36.89 -40.68 49.31
CA THR A 645 35.64 -40.71 50.07
C THR A 645 35.63 -39.75 51.27
N TYR A 646 34.49 -39.09 51.50
CA TYR A 646 34.18 -38.31 52.69
C TYR A 646 32.70 -38.52 53.09
N ALA A 647 32.37 -38.38 54.38
CA ALA A 647 31.01 -38.53 54.91
C ALA A 647 30.42 -37.17 55.32
N ILE A 648 29.29 -36.81 54.70
CA ILE A 648 28.45 -35.65 55.05
C ILE A 648 27.00 -36.14 55.05
N ASP A 649 26.23 -35.72 56.05
CA ASP A 649 24.80 -36.03 56.17
C ASP A 649 23.99 -35.09 55.24
N ILE A 650 23.47 -35.65 54.14
CA ILE A 650 22.72 -34.93 53.09
C ILE A 650 21.51 -35.78 52.67
N PRO A 651 20.30 -35.20 52.57
CA PRO A 651 19.10 -35.93 52.14
C PRO A 651 19.10 -36.25 50.63
N ASP A 652 18.72 -37.49 50.28
CA ASP A 652 18.63 -38.01 48.90
C ASP A 652 17.64 -37.20 48.03
N PHE A 653 18.10 -36.70 46.87
CA PHE A 653 17.22 -36.30 45.76
C PHE A 653 17.15 -37.43 44.72
N PRO A 654 15.96 -37.87 44.30
CA PRO A 654 15.81 -38.92 43.30
C PRO A 654 16.21 -38.42 41.89
N PRO A 655 16.65 -39.31 40.97
CA PRO A 655 16.83 -38.96 39.57
C PRO A 655 15.53 -38.36 39.01
N ILE A 656 15.64 -37.32 38.17
CA ILE A 656 14.49 -36.75 37.46
C ILE A 656 14.05 -37.79 36.42
N ALA A 657 13.25 -38.74 36.87
CA ALA A 657 12.56 -39.68 36.02
C ALA A 657 11.70 -38.86 35.05
N ARG A 658 12.02 -38.89 33.75
CA ARG A 658 11.09 -38.43 32.71
C ARG A 658 9.97 -39.45 32.64
N GLU A 659 8.93 -39.22 33.43
CA GLU A 659 7.76 -40.06 33.48
C GLU A 659 6.85 -39.72 32.29
N LYS A 660 6.54 -40.71 31.44
CA LYS A 660 5.57 -40.55 30.36
C LYS A 660 4.18 -40.57 30.96
N ILE A 661 3.57 -39.39 31.09
CA ILE A 661 2.22 -39.23 31.62
C ILE A 661 1.22 -39.29 30.47
N THR A 662 0.32 -40.27 30.51
CA THR A 662 -0.80 -40.37 29.55
C THR A 662 -1.98 -39.58 30.11
N LEU A 663 -2.42 -38.56 29.37
CA LEU A 663 -3.60 -37.75 29.71
C LEU A 663 -4.71 -38.01 28.69
N SER A 664 -5.95 -38.15 29.16
CA SER A 664 -7.11 -38.19 28.27
C SER A 664 -7.41 -36.80 27.70
N SER A 665 -8.07 -36.76 26.54
CA SER A 665 -8.53 -35.50 25.94
C SER A 665 -9.40 -34.69 26.90
N ASP A 666 -10.26 -35.34 27.68
CA ASP A 666 -11.21 -34.67 28.58
C ASP A 666 -10.49 -33.95 29.72
N VAL A 667 -9.41 -34.56 30.23
CA VAL A 667 -8.55 -33.92 31.24
C VAL A 667 -7.90 -32.67 30.65
N ILE A 668 -7.44 -32.71 29.41
CA ILE A 668 -6.86 -31.53 28.73
C ILE A 668 -7.92 -30.45 28.49
N LEU A 669 -9.13 -30.83 28.05
CA LEU A 669 -10.23 -29.88 27.84
C LEU A 669 -10.68 -29.23 29.16
N SER A 670 -10.66 -29.97 30.28
CA SER A 670 -11.01 -29.43 31.61
C SER A 670 -10.06 -28.33 32.09
N ILE A 671 -8.85 -28.23 31.53
CA ILE A 671 -7.90 -27.15 31.85
C ILE A 671 -8.48 -25.80 31.43
N PHE A 672 -9.15 -25.74 30.28
CA PHE A 672 -9.76 -24.50 29.81
C PHE A 672 -10.84 -24.01 30.78
N GLU A 673 -11.67 -24.94 31.28
CA GLU A 673 -12.72 -24.63 32.25
C GLU A 673 -12.12 -24.22 33.61
N LYS A 674 -11.13 -24.96 34.14
CA LYS A 674 -10.46 -24.63 35.41
C LYS A 674 -9.72 -23.30 35.38
N VAL A 675 -8.99 -23.02 34.30
CA VAL A 675 -8.27 -21.75 34.16
C VAL A 675 -9.27 -20.59 34.06
N ASN A 676 -10.35 -20.76 33.31
CA ASN A 676 -11.44 -19.78 33.28
C ASN A 676 -12.05 -19.59 34.68
N GLU A 677 -12.33 -20.65 35.42
CA GLU A 677 -12.85 -20.60 36.78
C GLU A 677 -11.90 -19.84 37.73
N ASN A 678 -10.60 -20.15 37.68
CA ASN A 678 -9.57 -19.51 38.50
C ASN A 678 -9.48 -18.01 38.25
N TYR A 679 -9.56 -17.59 36.98
CA TYR A 679 -9.56 -16.18 36.62
C TYR A 679 -10.94 -15.52 36.69
N LYS A 680 -12.00 -16.28 37.05
CA LYS A 680 -13.41 -15.86 37.02
C LYS A 680 -13.87 -15.40 35.63
N TRP A 681 -13.35 -16.03 34.59
CA TRP A 681 -13.70 -15.79 33.19
C TRP A 681 -14.77 -16.79 32.75
N LYS A 682 -15.56 -16.39 31.76
CA LYS A 682 -16.57 -17.25 31.13
C LYS A 682 -16.18 -17.47 29.69
N TYR A 683 -16.03 -18.73 29.28
CA TYR A 683 -15.77 -19.15 27.90
C TYR A 683 -14.69 -18.33 27.18
N THR A 684 -13.64 -17.92 27.91
CA THR A 684 -12.59 -17.05 27.39
C THR A 684 -11.45 -17.91 26.83
N PRO A 685 -11.09 -17.76 25.55
CA PRO A 685 -9.94 -18.44 24.95
C PRO A 685 -8.63 -18.11 25.66
N LEU A 686 -7.70 -19.05 25.68
CA LEU A 686 -6.49 -18.97 26.49
C LEU A 686 -5.23 -18.93 25.62
N LYS A 687 -4.21 -18.19 26.07
CA LYS A 687 -2.85 -18.23 25.53
C LYS A 687 -2.15 -19.52 25.95
N LEU A 688 -1.14 -19.91 25.18
CA LEU A 688 -0.31 -21.09 25.46
C LEU A 688 0.23 -21.10 26.91
N ASN A 689 0.69 -19.96 27.41
CA ASN A 689 1.24 -19.83 28.77
C ASN A 689 0.18 -20.04 29.87
N GLU A 690 -1.06 -19.62 29.64
CA GLU A 690 -2.16 -19.81 30.57
C GLU A 690 -2.55 -21.29 30.65
N ILE A 691 -2.59 -21.96 29.49
CA ILE A 691 -2.85 -23.40 29.40
C ILE A 691 -1.72 -24.19 30.09
N LYS A 692 -0.46 -23.84 29.83
CA LYS A 692 0.73 -24.42 30.47
C LYS A 692 0.67 -24.30 32.00
N ASN A 693 0.24 -23.14 32.50
CA ASN A 693 0.05 -22.93 33.94
C ASN A 693 -1.11 -23.77 34.47
N GLY A 694 -2.20 -23.93 33.73
CA GLY A 694 -3.33 -24.78 34.11
C GLY A 694 -2.98 -26.27 34.25
N PHE A 695 -1.95 -26.76 33.55
CA PHE A 695 -1.44 -28.13 33.77
C PHE A 695 -0.86 -28.35 35.18
N LYS A 696 -0.44 -27.28 35.88
CA LYS A 696 0.05 -27.37 37.27
C LYS A 696 -1.04 -27.82 38.25
N ASP A 697 -2.30 -27.59 37.91
CA ASP A 697 -3.46 -27.99 38.73
C ASP A 697 -3.89 -29.45 38.48
N ILE A 698 -3.22 -30.15 37.56
CA ILE A 698 -3.43 -31.58 37.31
C ILE A 698 -2.36 -32.37 38.07
N TYR A 699 -2.81 -33.29 38.91
CA TYR A 699 -1.95 -34.16 39.70
C TYR A 699 -1.87 -35.55 39.08
N TYR A 700 -0.65 -36.02 38.84
CA TYR A 700 -0.37 -37.41 38.49
C TYR A 700 0.42 -38.04 39.64
N LYS A 701 -0.11 -39.14 40.21
CA LYS A 701 0.45 -39.80 41.41
C LYS A 701 0.71 -38.82 42.57
N GLY A 702 -0.18 -37.86 42.77
CA GLY A 702 -0.10 -36.86 43.83
C GLY A 702 0.91 -35.73 43.59
N ARG A 703 1.50 -35.61 42.39
CA ARG A 703 2.40 -34.51 42.01
C ARG A 703 1.84 -33.67 40.87
N PRO A 704 1.95 -32.33 40.91
CA PRO A 704 1.49 -31.47 39.82
C PRO A 704 2.33 -31.67 38.55
N ILE A 705 1.69 -31.55 37.39
CA ILE A 705 2.34 -31.71 36.09
C ILE A 705 2.94 -30.37 35.64
N TYR A 706 4.24 -30.38 35.33
CA TYR A 706 4.94 -29.24 34.73
C TYR A 706 5.26 -29.55 33.27
N LEU A 707 4.84 -28.67 32.36
CA LEU A 707 5.10 -28.78 30.93
C LEU A 707 6.08 -27.71 30.45
N THR A 708 6.87 -28.06 29.45
CA THR A 708 7.61 -27.10 28.61
C THR A 708 6.70 -26.55 27.52
N ASP A 709 7.07 -25.40 26.92
CA ASP A 709 6.29 -24.76 25.85
C ASP A 709 6.09 -25.70 24.67
N TYR A 710 7.17 -26.37 24.23
CA TYR A 710 7.12 -27.38 23.17
C TYR A 710 6.13 -28.52 23.46
N ASN A 711 6.08 -29.02 24.70
CA ASN A 711 5.14 -30.10 25.05
C ASN A 711 3.70 -29.61 25.08
N ALA A 712 3.44 -28.39 25.58
CA ALA A 712 2.12 -27.79 25.58
C ALA A 712 1.62 -27.55 24.14
N GLU A 713 2.44 -26.99 23.25
CA GLU A 713 2.12 -26.82 21.83
C GLU A 713 1.86 -28.16 21.14
N SER A 714 2.71 -29.16 21.37
CA SER A 714 2.54 -30.49 20.78
C SER A 714 1.21 -31.14 21.18
N ILE A 715 0.79 -30.95 22.44
CA ILE A 715 -0.52 -31.43 22.94
C ILE A 715 -1.65 -30.67 22.25
N LEU A 716 -1.59 -29.34 22.18
CA LEU A 716 -2.63 -28.52 21.57
C LEU A 716 -2.76 -28.78 20.06
N GLN A 717 -1.65 -28.96 19.35
CA GLN A 717 -1.66 -29.34 17.93
C GLN A 717 -2.32 -30.69 17.70
N LYS A 718 -2.09 -31.68 18.56
CA LYS A 718 -2.79 -32.97 18.49
C LYS A 718 -4.29 -32.80 18.73
N MET A 719 -4.68 -32.00 19.72
CA MET A 719 -6.09 -31.74 20.02
C MET A 719 -6.80 -30.94 18.92
N LYS A 720 -6.08 -30.02 18.26
CA LYS A 720 -6.54 -29.27 17.08
C LYS A 720 -6.75 -30.19 15.88
N LYS A 721 -5.80 -31.09 15.58
CA LYS A 721 -5.95 -32.11 14.52
C LYS A 721 -7.14 -33.03 14.75
N GLN A 722 -7.46 -33.32 16.01
CA GLN A 722 -8.65 -34.10 16.39
C GLN A 722 -9.95 -33.29 16.35
N GLY A 723 -9.91 -31.99 16.02
CA GLY A 723 -11.09 -31.12 15.96
C GLY A 723 -11.70 -30.78 17.32
N LYS A 724 -11.00 -31.05 18.43
CA LYS A 724 -11.49 -30.79 19.79
C LYS A 724 -11.22 -29.36 20.26
N ILE A 725 -10.20 -28.72 19.69
CA ILE A 725 -9.77 -27.35 20.00
C ILE A 725 -9.64 -26.59 18.68
N VAL A 726 -10.01 -25.31 18.71
CA VAL A 726 -9.79 -24.36 17.62
C VAL A 726 -8.79 -23.30 18.09
N GLN A 727 -7.96 -22.81 17.18
CA GLN A 727 -7.01 -21.73 17.44
C GLN A 727 -7.37 -20.54 16.55
N PHE A 728 -7.43 -19.34 17.14
CA PHE A 728 -7.73 -18.09 16.44
C PHE A 728 -7.03 -16.92 17.16
N LEU A 729 -6.38 -16.01 16.43
CA LEU A 729 -5.58 -14.90 17.00
C LEU A 729 -4.60 -15.34 18.11
N ASP A 730 -3.92 -16.49 17.92
CA ASP A 730 -3.04 -17.12 18.92
C ASP A 730 -3.69 -17.52 20.26
N TYR A 731 -5.01 -17.49 20.33
CA TYR A 731 -5.78 -18.06 21.43
C TYR A 731 -6.32 -19.44 21.08
N TYR A 732 -6.39 -20.32 22.09
CA TYR A 732 -6.95 -21.66 21.96
C TYR A 732 -8.26 -21.75 22.73
N ALA A 733 -9.24 -22.43 22.15
CA ALA A 733 -10.53 -22.69 22.79
C ALA A 733 -11.09 -24.07 22.45
N PRO A 734 -11.79 -24.75 23.39
CA PRO A 734 -12.55 -25.97 23.10
C PRO A 734 -13.63 -25.71 22.04
N LYS A 735 -13.69 -26.54 21.00
CA LYS A 735 -14.69 -26.40 19.92
C LYS A 735 -16.13 -26.51 20.43
N MET A 736 -16.34 -27.33 21.46
CA MET A 736 -17.64 -27.50 22.13
C MET A 736 -18.24 -26.21 22.71
N TRP A 737 -17.45 -25.15 22.88
CA TRP A 737 -17.98 -23.86 23.31
C TRP A 737 -18.89 -23.23 22.25
N GLU A 738 -18.62 -23.42 20.96
CA GLU A 738 -19.46 -22.87 19.88
C GLU A 738 -20.92 -23.32 19.99
N GLU A 739 -21.12 -24.61 20.28
CA GLU A 739 -22.44 -25.21 20.46
C GLU A 739 -23.13 -24.72 21.74
N ARG A 740 -22.36 -24.55 22.83
CA ARG A 740 -22.90 -24.11 24.13
C ARG A 740 -23.36 -22.66 24.12
N ILE A 741 -22.57 -21.76 23.53
CA ILE A 741 -22.84 -20.31 23.57
C ILE A 741 -23.51 -19.79 22.29
N LYS A 742 -23.59 -20.61 21.24
CA LYS A 742 -24.12 -20.24 19.91
C LYS A 742 -23.38 -19.05 19.27
N LYS A 743 -22.09 -18.91 19.56
CA LYS A 743 -21.18 -17.93 18.95
C LYS A 743 -19.90 -18.64 18.50
N PRO A 744 -19.30 -18.27 17.36
CA PRO A 744 -18.10 -18.94 16.85
C PRO A 744 -16.87 -18.64 17.72
N ILE A 745 -15.84 -19.51 17.67
CA ILE A 745 -14.58 -19.27 18.41
C ILE A 745 -13.91 -17.95 17.98
N GLN A 746 -14.07 -17.54 16.72
CA GLN A 746 -13.60 -16.24 16.22
C GLN A 746 -14.13 -15.07 17.07
N TYR A 747 -15.43 -15.07 17.39
CA TYR A 747 -16.04 -14.05 18.25
C TYR A 747 -15.42 -14.03 19.65
N LEU A 748 -15.24 -15.21 20.26
CA LEU A 748 -14.63 -15.33 21.58
C LEU A 748 -13.18 -14.85 21.61
N ALA A 749 -12.43 -15.12 20.54
CA ALA A 749 -11.04 -14.69 20.42
C ALA A 749 -10.93 -13.17 20.25
N MET A 750 -11.83 -12.55 19.47
CA MET A 750 -11.91 -11.08 19.37
C MET A 750 -12.28 -10.45 20.72
N MET A 751 -13.23 -11.03 21.46
CA MET A 751 -13.54 -10.59 22.83
C MET A 751 -12.34 -10.67 23.75
N ARG A 752 -11.54 -11.75 23.62
CA ARG A 752 -10.31 -11.89 24.41
C ARG A 752 -9.25 -10.86 24.01
N ALA A 753 -9.08 -10.60 22.73
CA ALA A 753 -8.14 -9.59 22.24
C ALA A 753 -8.53 -8.19 22.75
N LEU A 754 -9.80 -7.82 22.65
CA LEU A 754 -10.34 -6.57 23.21
C LEU A 754 -10.05 -6.48 24.71
N ARG A 755 -10.33 -7.55 25.45
CA ARG A 755 -10.02 -7.62 26.88
C ARG A 755 -8.54 -7.39 27.17
N ASP A 756 -7.65 -8.06 26.46
CA ASP A 756 -6.20 -7.91 26.67
C ASP A 756 -5.79 -6.46 26.43
N ILE A 757 -6.31 -5.81 25.39
CA ILE A 757 -6.10 -4.38 25.11
C ILE A 757 -6.61 -3.52 26.27
N CYS A 758 -7.85 -3.71 26.70
CA CYS A 758 -8.44 -2.91 27.77
C CYS A 758 -7.72 -3.12 29.11
N ILE A 759 -7.32 -4.34 29.46
CA ILE A 759 -6.56 -4.61 30.68
C ILE A 759 -5.17 -3.97 30.63
N ASN A 760 -4.44 -4.14 29.53
CA ASN A 760 -3.10 -3.56 29.38
C ASN A 760 -3.13 -2.03 29.42
N ASN A 761 -4.22 -1.43 28.94
CA ASN A 761 -4.41 0.01 28.92
C ASN A 761 -5.36 0.51 30.02
N ALA A 762 -5.61 -0.27 31.08
CA ALA A 762 -6.45 0.10 32.23
C ALA A 762 -7.80 0.78 31.85
N THR A 763 -8.41 0.33 30.75
CA THR A 763 -9.68 0.84 30.22
C THR A 763 -10.83 -0.02 30.75
N PRO A 764 -11.84 0.57 31.42
CA PRO A 764 -13.06 -0.15 31.78
C PRO A 764 -13.76 -0.73 30.56
N PHE A 765 -14.20 -1.99 30.65
CA PHE A 765 -14.95 -2.66 29.59
C PHE A 765 -15.98 -3.65 30.16
N THR A 766 -17.06 -3.91 29.43
CA THR A 766 -18.03 -4.95 29.79
C THR A 766 -17.63 -6.31 29.24
N GLY A 767 -17.87 -7.36 30.02
CA GLY A 767 -17.55 -8.75 29.68
C GLY A 767 -18.55 -9.40 28.72
N LEU A 768 -18.31 -10.68 28.44
CA LEU A 768 -19.14 -11.47 27.52
C LEU A 768 -20.60 -11.50 27.99
N ASP A 769 -21.51 -11.03 27.14
CA ASP A 769 -22.97 -10.96 27.38
C ASP A 769 -23.37 -10.06 28.57
N GLU A 770 -22.50 -9.13 28.98
CA GLU A 770 -22.83 -8.15 30.04
C GLU A 770 -23.50 -6.88 29.49
N SER A 771 -23.27 -6.53 28.22
CA SER A 771 -23.95 -5.44 27.52
C SER A 771 -25.11 -5.96 26.69
N ASP A 772 -26.27 -5.30 26.78
CA ASP A 772 -27.41 -5.50 25.90
C ASP A 772 -27.30 -4.70 24.60
N LYS A 773 -26.55 -3.59 24.63
CA LYS A 773 -26.36 -2.63 23.54
C LYS A 773 -25.29 -3.05 22.53
N ALA A 774 -24.17 -3.56 23.00
CA ALA A 774 -23.00 -3.87 22.16
C ALA A 774 -22.46 -5.28 22.44
N ASP A 775 -21.41 -5.69 21.74
CA ASP A 775 -20.66 -6.89 22.13
C ASP A 775 -19.77 -6.61 23.34
N SER A 776 -19.27 -5.38 23.45
CA SER A 776 -18.64 -4.82 24.64
C SER A 776 -18.79 -3.30 24.64
N GLU A 777 -18.98 -2.72 25.82
CA GLU A 777 -18.92 -1.27 26.05
C GLU A 777 -17.57 -0.96 26.67
N ILE A 778 -16.88 0.04 26.14
CA ILE A 778 -15.62 0.53 26.70
C ILE A 778 -15.75 2.01 27.06
N ASP A 779 -15.09 2.43 28.13
CA ASP A 779 -15.03 3.83 28.55
C ASP A 779 -13.59 4.32 28.45
N VAL A 780 -13.34 5.22 27.50
CA VAL A 780 -12.01 5.81 27.30
C VAL A 780 -12.11 7.29 27.65
N MET A 781 -11.48 7.69 28.76
CA MET A 781 -11.45 9.08 29.23
C MET A 781 -12.83 9.73 29.41
N GLY A 782 -13.83 8.97 29.84
CA GLY A 782 -15.20 9.44 30.06
C GLY A 782 -16.08 9.40 28.81
N GLN A 783 -15.52 8.99 27.66
CA GLN A 783 -16.28 8.77 26.44
C GLN A 783 -16.68 7.29 26.32
N LYS A 784 -18.00 7.06 26.30
CA LYS A 784 -18.56 5.72 26.06
C LYS A 784 -18.42 5.34 24.59
N MET A 785 -17.90 4.14 24.36
CA MET A 785 -17.80 3.55 23.03
C MET A 785 -18.43 2.15 23.02
N PHE A 786 -19.19 1.86 21.96
CA PHE A 786 -19.95 0.63 21.78
C PHE A 786 -19.25 -0.25 20.74
N VAL A 787 -18.59 -1.32 21.17
CA VAL A 787 -17.82 -2.20 20.30
C VAL A 787 -18.69 -3.34 19.78
N HIS A 788 -18.71 -3.51 18.46
CA HIS A 788 -19.43 -4.54 17.73
C HIS A 788 -18.46 -5.37 16.89
N PHE A 789 -18.47 -6.69 17.04
CA PHE A 789 -17.52 -7.56 16.34
C PHE A 789 -18.01 -7.95 14.96
N TYR A 790 -17.18 -7.75 13.94
CA TYR A 790 -17.40 -8.28 12.61
C TYR A 790 -16.61 -9.57 12.41
N TYR A 791 -17.29 -10.64 11.99
CA TYR A 791 -16.69 -11.93 11.68
C TYR A 791 -17.44 -12.65 10.55
N ASN A 792 -16.79 -13.64 9.95
CA ASN A 792 -17.37 -14.39 8.84
C ASN A 792 -18.65 -15.13 9.25
N GLY A 793 -19.73 -14.91 8.51
CA GLY A 793 -21.04 -15.53 8.78
C GLY A 793 -21.93 -14.77 9.76
N ILE A 794 -21.56 -13.56 10.20
CA ILE A 794 -22.45 -12.69 10.97
C ILE A 794 -23.64 -12.21 10.14
N ASP A 795 -24.81 -12.14 10.76
CA ASP A 795 -25.99 -11.49 10.18
C ASP A 795 -25.82 -9.97 10.18
N LEU A 796 -25.58 -9.40 9.01
CA LEU A 796 -25.37 -7.96 8.80
C LEU A 796 -26.57 -7.13 9.22
N GLN A 797 -27.81 -7.62 9.05
CA GLN A 797 -28.99 -6.85 9.43
C GLN A 797 -29.06 -6.71 10.95
N LYS A 798 -28.74 -7.78 11.68
CA LYS A 798 -28.68 -7.77 13.15
C LYS A 798 -27.55 -6.87 13.65
N LEU A 799 -26.39 -6.90 12.99
CA LEU A 799 -25.26 -6.03 13.31
C LEU A 799 -25.63 -4.55 13.13
N PHE A 800 -26.15 -4.17 11.96
CA PHE A 800 -26.55 -2.79 11.68
C PHE A 800 -27.64 -2.31 12.61
N LYS A 801 -28.65 -3.14 12.90
CA LYS A 801 -29.71 -2.79 13.85
C LYS A 801 -29.13 -2.42 15.22
N LYS A 802 -28.23 -3.23 15.77
CA LYS A 802 -27.57 -2.94 17.06
C LYS A 802 -26.76 -1.65 17.03
N ILE A 803 -26.06 -1.38 15.94
CA ILE A 803 -25.28 -0.16 15.77
C ILE A 803 -26.21 1.05 15.78
N PHE A 804 -27.30 1.01 14.98
CA PHE A 804 -28.26 2.11 14.88
C PHE A 804 -29.04 2.37 16.16
N GLU A 805 -29.28 1.34 16.98
CA GLU A 805 -29.90 1.48 18.31
C GLU A 805 -29.03 2.28 19.28
N ASN A 806 -27.71 2.33 19.06
CA ASN A 806 -26.76 3.05 19.90
C ASN A 806 -26.30 4.40 19.32
N THR A 807 -26.70 4.70 18.07
CA THR A 807 -26.34 5.96 17.39
C THR A 807 -26.90 7.15 18.18
N GLY A 808 -26.01 8.00 18.70
CA GLY A 808 -26.34 9.20 19.48
C GLY A 808 -26.04 9.11 20.98
N GLU A 809 -25.76 7.92 21.52
CA GLU A 809 -25.35 7.76 22.94
C GLU A 809 -23.83 7.77 23.14
N GLY A 810 -23.05 7.52 22.09
CA GLY A 810 -21.60 7.41 22.11
C GLY A 810 -21.04 7.03 20.74
N ILE A 811 -19.75 6.69 20.66
CA ILE A 811 -19.13 6.25 19.41
C ILE A 811 -19.34 4.74 19.25
N SER A 812 -19.93 4.31 18.14
CA SER A 812 -19.99 2.89 17.80
C SER A 812 -18.73 2.47 17.05
N ILE A 813 -18.13 1.35 17.42
CA ILE A 813 -16.93 0.81 16.78
C ILE A 813 -17.29 -0.54 16.18
N VAL A 814 -17.15 -0.70 14.87
CA VAL A 814 -17.12 -2.03 14.25
C VAL A 814 -15.68 -2.50 14.25
N LEU A 815 -15.41 -3.54 15.05
CA LEU A 815 -14.08 -4.10 15.22
C LEU A 815 -13.85 -5.26 14.25
N PHE A 816 -12.74 -5.20 13.53
CA PHE A 816 -12.30 -6.20 12.57
C PHE A 816 -11.06 -6.94 13.06
N GLU A 817 -10.91 -8.20 12.67
CA GLU A 817 -9.68 -8.96 12.96
C GLU A 817 -8.44 -8.32 12.32
N ASN A 818 -8.56 -7.90 11.06
CA ASN A 818 -7.47 -7.40 10.24
C ASN A 818 -7.99 -6.50 9.10
N ASP A 819 -7.08 -5.84 8.39
CA ASP A 819 -7.40 -4.90 7.30
C ASP A 819 -8.15 -5.56 6.15
N LEU A 820 -7.92 -6.85 5.89
CA LEU A 820 -8.61 -7.58 4.82
C LEU A 820 -10.11 -7.68 5.09
N GLN A 821 -10.51 -8.00 6.32
CA GLN A 821 -11.94 -8.01 6.70
C GLN A 821 -12.54 -6.60 6.71
N LYS A 822 -11.79 -5.61 7.19
CA LYS A 822 -12.20 -4.19 7.15
C LYS A 822 -12.46 -3.72 5.71
N ALA A 823 -11.58 -4.05 4.78
CA ALA A 823 -11.72 -3.70 3.36
C ALA A 823 -12.90 -4.45 2.70
N ALA A 824 -13.08 -5.73 3.01
CA ALA A 824 -14.24 -6.50 2.53
C ALA A 824 -15.56 -5.90 3.02
N PHE A 825 -15.63 -5.49 4.28
CA PHE A 825 -16.81 -4.81 4.83
C PHE A 825 -17.08 -3.47 4.16
N LYS A 826 -16.05 -2.63 3.92
CA LYS A 826 -16.21 -1.36 3.19
C LYS A 826 -16.81 -1.56 1.80
N LYS A 827 -16.42 -2.63 1.08
CA LYS A 827 -17.03 -2.97 -0.22
C LYS A 827 -18.51 -3.31 -0.10
N LEU A 828 -18.93 -3.96 1.00
CA LEU A 828 -20.35 -4.26 1.25
C LEU A 828 -21.19 -2.99 1.49
N LEU A 829 -20.58 -1.91 1.99
CA LEU A 829 -21.27 -0.62 2.17
C LEU A 829 -21.56 0.12 0.85
N LEU A 830 -20.97 -0.30 -0.26
CA LEU A 830 -21.25 0.27 -1.59
C LEU A 830 -22.59 -0.20 -2.18
N SER A 831 -23.25 -1.18 -1.57
CA SER A 831 -24.52 -1.71 -2.04
C SER A 831 -25.69 -0.78 -1.66
N PRO A 832 -26.70 -0.60 -2.55
CA PRO A 832 -27.73 0.43 -2.43
C PRO A 832 -28.87 0.08 -1.44
N THR A 833 -28.67 -0.86 -0.50
CA THR A 833 -29.73 -1.16 0.46
C THR A 833 -29.86 -0.03 1.48
N LYS A 834 -31.09 0.23 1.96
CA LYS A 834 -31.37 1.30 2.93
C LYS A 834 -30.47 1.20 4.17
N ALA A 835 -30.30 0.00 4.72
CA ALA A 835 -29.47 -0.21 5.91
C ALA A 835 -27.96 0.03 5.64
N GLN A 836 -27.44 -0.40 4.48
CA GLN A 836 -26.04 -0.14 4.11
C GLN A 836 -25.79 1.33 3.80
N THR A 837 -26.76 2.02 3.20
CA THR A 837 -26.68 3.45 2.93
C THR A 837 -26.65 4.25 4.25
N ILE A 838 -27.52 3.92 5.21
CA ILE A 838 -27.50 4.54 6.54
C ILE A 838 -26.17 4.24 7.22
N MET A 839 -25.72 2.98 7.23
CA MET A 839 -24.42 2.60 7.79
C MET A 839 -23.26 3.38 7.17
N LYS A 840 -23.28 3.58 5.84
CA LYS A 840 -22.28 4.38 5.13
C LYS A 840 -22.29 5.83 5.61
N LEU A 841 -23.47 6.44 5.75
CA LEU A 841 -23.61 7.79 6.29
C LEU A 841 -23.11 7.91 7.74
N GLU A 842 -23.41 6.93 8.59
CA GLU A 842 -22.91 6.89 9.99
C GLU A 842 -21.38 6.69 10.07
N VAL A 843 -20.80 5.97 9.11
CA VAL A 843 -19.34 5.86 9.01
C VAL A 843 -18.71 7.17 8.53
N GLU A 844 -19.33 7.83 7.55
CA GLU A 844 -18.87 9.13 7.02
C GLU A 844 -19.03 10.27 8.05
N SER A 845 -20.01 10.20 8.94
CA SER A 845 -20.21 11.16 10.03
C SER A 845 -19.32 10.91 11.26
N ASN A 846 -18.50 9.84 11.26
CA ASN A 846 -17.68 9.37 12.38
C ASN A 846 -18.45 9.00 13.66
N THR A 847 -19.78 8.86 13.61
CA THR A 847 -20.56 8.25 14.70
C THR A 847 -20.27 6.75 14.79
N VAL A 848 -19.93 6.13 13.67
CA VAL A 848 -19.46 4.75 13.58
C VAL A 848 -18.03 4.68 13.05
N GLN A 849 -17.10 4.16 13.84
CA GLN A 849 -15.72 3.96 13.44
C GLN A 849 -15.49 2.50 13.02
N LEU A 850 -14.73 2.33 11.93
CA LEU A 850 -14.33 1.02 11.42
C LEU A 850 -12.86 0.78 11.79
N LEU A 851 -12.59 -0.06 12.78
CA LEU A 851 -11.24 -0.25 13.34
C LEU A 851 -10.83 -1.73 13.34
N THR A 852 -9.56 -2.02 13.08
CA THR A 852 -8.97 -3.33 13.38
C THR A 852 -8.59 -3.43 14.85
N ILE A 853 -8.27 -4.64 15.33
CA ILE A 853 -7.77 -4.87 16.70
C ILE A 853 -6.53 -4.00 16.99
N GLU A 854 -5.61 -3.90 16.03
CA GLU A 854 -4.39 -3.09 16.17
C GLU A 854 -4.68 -1.59 16.17
N GLU A 855 -5.57 -1.12 15.29
CA GLU A 855 -6.00 0.28 15.24
C GLU A 855 -6.75 0.69 16.51
N LEU A 856 -7.57 -0.21 17.08
CA LEU A 856 -8.26 0.04 18.35
C LEU A 856 -7.26 0.19 19.51
N GLU A 857 -6.24 -0.69 19.59
CA GLU A 857 -5.19 -0.59 20.60
C GLU A 857 -4.43 0.74 20.48
N LYS A 858 -4.09 1.14 19.26
CA LYS A 858 -3.42 2.41 18.98
C LYS A 858 -4.30 3.61 19.40
N MET A 859 -5.57 3.61 19.01
CA MET A 859 -6.52 4.67 19.36
C MET A 859 -6.67 4.80 20.88
N ILE A 860 -6.82 3.69 21.61
CA ILE A 860 -6.92 3.72 23.08
C ILE A 860 -5.64 4.29 23.70
N LYS A 861 -4.45 3.93 23.19
CA LYS A 861 -3.18 4.48 23.69
C LYS A 861 -3.06 5.99 23.43
N GLU A 862 -3.43 6.45 22.24
CA GLU A 862 -3.37 7.85 21.85
C GLU A 862 -4.34 8.71 22.67
N LEU A 863 -5.58 8.25 22.85
CA LEU A 863 -6.57 8.96 23.67
C LEU A 863 -6.21 9.02 25.16
N ARG A 864 -5.36 8.11 25.65
CA ARG A 864 -4.84 8.16 27.03
C ARG A 864 -3.55 8.97 27.18
N ALA A 865 -2.85 9.26 26.08
CA ALA A 865 -1.60 10.04 26.09
C ALA A 865 -1.86 11.56 26.10
N ILE A 866 -3.05 11.96 25.67
CA ILE A 866 -3.65 13.31 25.84
C ILE A 866 -4.18 13.42 27.27
#